data_AF-A0A1S2Y5H1-F1
#
_entry.id   AF-A0A1S2Y5H1-F1
#
_cell.length_a   1.000
_cell.length_b   1.000
_cell.length_c   1.000
_cell.angle_alpha   90.00
_cell.angle_beta   90.00
_cell.angle_gamma   90.00
#
_symmetry.space_group_name_H-M   'P 1'
#
loop_
_entity.id
_entity.type
_entity.pdbx_description
1 polymer ?
#
loop_
_entity_poly.entity_id
_entity_poly.type
_entity_poly.pdbx_seq_one_letter_code
_entity_poly.pdbx_strand_id
1 'polypeptide(L)'
;MLLPFKSLCEHRKVHVDVVVIESDEVATAVAEEVAKNSINKLVLGASSPGLFKSKHKGMSAKISVCIPRFCTVYAVSKGKLSIRPSDMEIDGSIIDDTSETSFSSSSSSNYTSTNLTDSSSVASSAALHSSSLPTRQIKALSTINHTFLSTSSSLNEINHYRGQSLDLGRKHVASSSSRNSDIDHIASQASSCGSISDNESWIYDQNSAKYVPQVTKLPSPNREENFNLELEKLRIELRHAQGMHAVAQSENIDASQKLNELNKRRVEESMKMKEIIAKEEMAKELANQEREKYEAAARETEYLKQCAGREAAERRESEMKATHAAKEKEKLEDALSGSTPQYRMFTWEEIVSATSSFSEDLMIGKGAYGMVYKCALHHTTVAVKVLHSNGNHKSKQFQQELEILSRICHPNLLLLLGACPDHGCLVYEYMENGNLEDKLFQKNSTTSIPWFERFRIAWEIASALSFLHSSKPQPIIHRDLKPANILLGRNLVSKIGDIGLSTILNSDDLSTMYKDTAPVGTLCYIDPEYQRSGLISPKSDVYAFGLVVLQLLTAKPAMALTDMVETAIDNGNLADILDPKAGSWPLQETLDIARLALSCAELRRKDRPDLKDHVLPMLERLKEVADGAAHSASIVNLKSRPPNHFICPILQDVMDDPCVAADGYTYDRNAIEKWLEENGKSPMTNMALPHKNLIPNYTLLSAILEWKS
;
A
#
# COMPACT_ATOMS: atom_id res chain seq x y z
N MET A 1 -38.87 25.39 -1.18
CA MET A 1 -38.08 24.21 -1.63
C MET A 1 -36.59 24.53 -1.79
N LEU A 2 -36.21 25.64 -2.44
CA LEU A 2 -34.80 25.94 -2.79
C LEU A 2 -33.95 26.64 -1.70
N LEU A 3 -34.52 27.02 -0.55
CA LEU A 3 -33.79 27.74 0.52
C LEU A 3 -32.47 27.06 0.97
N PRO A 4 -32.38 25.72 1.15
CA PRO A 4 -31.12 25.08 1.52
C PRO A 4 -30.04 25.22 0.44
N PHE A 5 -30.41 25.21 -0.84
CA PHE A 5 -29.48 25.40 -1.96
C PHE A 5 -28.96 26.83 -2.03
N LYS A 6 -29.81 27.84 -1.76
CA LYS A 6 -29.37 29.25 -1.71
C LYS A 6 -28.33 29.45 -0.60
N SER A 7 -28.61 28.96 0.61
CA SER A 7 -27.67 29.02 1.74
C SER A 7 -26.35 28.30 1.44
N LEU A 8 -26.39 27.10 0.82
CA LEU A 8 -25.19 26.36 0.42
C LEU A 8 -24.30 27.13 -0.57
N CYS A 9 -24.90 27.88 -1.50
CA CYS A 9 -24.18 28.69 -2.48
C CYS A 9 -23.67 30.01 -1.87
N GLU A 10 -24.44 30.66 -1.01
CA GLU A 10 -24.01 31.84 -0.24
C GLU A 10 -22.77 31.54 0.62
N HIS A 11 -22.75 30.39 1.32
CA HIS A 11 -21.57 29.90 2.06
C HIS A 11 -20.34 29.66 1.15
N ARG A 12 -20.55 29.33 -0.13
CA ARG A 12 -19.48 29.15 -1.13
C ARG A 12 -19.16 30.43 -1.91
N LYS A 13 -19.74 31.58 -1.53
CA LYS A 13 -19.62 32.88 -2.23
C LYS A 13 -20.05 32.84 -3.71
N VAL A 14 -20.96 31.92 -4.06
CA VAL A 14 -21.53 31.80 -5.40
C VAL A 14 -22.81 32.61 -5.47
N HIS A 15 -22.92 33.52 -6.44
CA HIS A 15 -24.15 34.28 -6.68
C HIS A 15 -25.25 33.34 -7.23
N VAL A 16 -26.46 33.44 -6.69
CA VAL A 16 -27.60 32.58 -7.06
C VAL A 16 -28.90 33.37 -7.10
N ASP A 17 -29.44 33.48 -8.31
CA ASP A 17 -30.80 33.91 -8.59
C ASP A 17 -31.75 32.71 -8.64
N VAL A 18 -33.02 32.95 -8.32
CA VAL A 18 -34.08 31.93 -8.39
C VAL A 18 -35.07 32.34 -9.48
N VAL A 19 -34.93 31.73 -10.65
CA VAL A 19 -35.85 31.92 -11.79
C VAL A 19 -37.00 30.93 -11.68
N VAL A 20 -38.23 31.41 -11.88
CA VAL A 20 -39.44 30.60 -12.04
C VAL A 20 -39.91 30.77 -13.49
N ILE A 21 -40.20 29.66 -14.16
CA ILE A 21 -40.62 29.63 -15.56
C ILE A 21 -41.95 28.89 -15.63
N GLU A 22 -42.98 29.55 -16.14
CA GLU A 22 -44.30 28.97 -16.37
C GLU A 22 -44.45 28.63 -17.86
N SER A 23 -44.69 27.35 -18.18
CA SER A 23 -44.87 26.85 -19.54
C SER A 23 -45.49 25.46 -19.55
N ASP A 24 -46.36 25.18 -20.53
CA ASP A 24 -46.90 23.85 -20.78
C ASP A 24 -45.82 22.86 -21.28
N GLU A 25 -44.75 23.35 -21.92
CA GLU A 25 -43.63 22.54 -22.41
C GLU A 25 -42.33 22.80 -21.64
N VAL A 26 -42.24 22.22 -20.44
CA VAL A 26 -41.07 22.29 -19.54
C VAL A 26 -39.72 22.02 -20.23
N ALA A 27 -39.67 21.11 -21.22
CA ALA A 27 -38.42 20.80 -21.93
C ALA A 27 -37.97 21.90 -22.90
N THR A 28 -38.94 22.54 -23.57
CA THR A 28 -38.73 23.64 -24.53
C THR A 28 -38.35 24.91 -23.78
N ALA A 29 -39.10 25.27 -22.73
CA ALA A 29 -38.84 26.47 -21.92
C ALA A 29 -37.47 26.45 -21.20
N VAL A 30 -37.01 25.28 -20.72
CA VAL A 30 -35.66 25.14 -20.13
C VAL A 30 -34.56 25.25 -21.19
N ALA A 31 -34.80 24.79 -22.43
CA ALA A 31 -33.85 24.95 -23.53
C ALA A 31 -33.74 26.41 -24.01
N GLU A 32 -34.86 27.14 -24.06
CA GLU A 32 -34.90 28.56 -24.40
C GLU A 32 -34.14 29.41 -23.37
N GLU A 33 -34.36 29.20 -22.06
CA GLU A 33 -33.67 29.97 -21.02
C GLU A 33 -32.16 29.65 -20.96
N VAL A 34 -31.76 28.41 -21.29
CA VAL A 34 -30.34 28.02 -21.46
C VAL A 34 -29.71 28.69 -22.69
N ALA A 35 -30.44 28.80 -23.80
CA ALA A 35 -29.97 29.51 -24.99
C ALA A 35 -29.82 31.01 -24.73
N LYS A 36 -30.85 31.62 -24.12
CA LYS A 36 -30.95 33.05 -23.80
C LYS A 36 -29.86 33.56 -22.85
N ASN A 37 -29.44 32.75 -21.88
CA ASN A 37 -28.41 33.11 -20.90
C ASN A 37 -27.05 32.43 -21.17
N SER A 38 -26.86 31.80 -22.33
CA SER A 38 -25.61 31.12 -22.74
C SER A 38 -25.07 30.12 -21.70
N ILE A 39 -25.95 29.37 -21.04
CA ILE A 39 -25.58 28.47 -19.93
C ILE A 39 -24.79 27.28 -20.48
N ASN A 40 -23.52 27.17 -20.12
CA ASN A 40 -22.61 26.13 -20.63
C ASN A 40 -22.70 24.78 -19.88
N LYS A 41 -23.23 24.76 -18.66
CA LYS A 41 -23.35 23.58 -17.80
C LYS A 41 -24.71 23.57 -17.08
N LEU A 42 -25.56 22.61 -17.39
CA LEU A 42 -26.87 22.42 -16.75
C LEU A 42 -26.87 21.17 -15.86
N VAL A 43 -27.37 21.29 -14.63
CA VAL A 43 -27.56 20.16 -13.70
C VAL A 43 -29.05 19.91 -13.50
N LEU A 44 -29.49 18.69 -13.80
CA LEU A 44 -30.88 18.24 -13.70
C LEU A 44 -31.06 17.25 -12.55
N GLY A 45 -31.84 17.63 -11.55
CA GLY A 45 -32.33 16.72 -10.52
C GLY A 45 -33.40 15.75 -11.03
N ALA A 46 -33.64 14.67 -10.28
CA ALA A 46 -34.75 13.76 -10.53
C ALA A 46 -36.10 14.40 -10.15
N SER A 47 -37.03 14.44 -11.08
CA SER A 47 -38.42 14.85 -10.80
C SER A 47 -39.10 13.87 -9.85
N SER A 48 -39.88 14.40 -8.90
CA SER A 48 -40.67 13.60 -7.96
C SER A 48 -41.76 12.80 -8.69
N PRO A 49 -41.96 11.51 -8.38
CA PRO A 49 -42.99 10.71 -9.04
C PRO A 49 -44.39 11.12 -8.55
N GLY A 50 -45.16 11.78 -9.42
CA GLY A 50 -46.59 11.99 -9.22
C GLY A 50 -47.36 10.66 -9.17
N LEU A 51 -48.57 10.67 -8.59
CA LEU A 51 -49.35 9.48 -8.25
C LEU A 51 -49.81 8.60 -9.43
N PHE A 52 -49.57 9.00 -10.68
CA PHE A 52 -49.97 8.25 -11.88
C PHE A 52 -48.76 7.70 -12.66
N LYS A 53 -48.62 6.37 -12.68
CA LYS A 53 -47.55 5.65 -13.38
C LYS A 53 -47.78 5.61 -14.91
N SER A 54 -47.61 6.74 -15.59
CA SER A 54 -47.57 6.76 -17.06
C SER A 54 -46.22 6.27 -17.61
N LYS A 55 -46.24 5.64 -18.79
CA LYS A 55 -45.16 4.81 -19.35
C LYS A 55 -44.15 5.61 -20.21
N HIS A 56 -43.94 6.89 -19.93
CA HIS A 56 -43.10 7.80 -20.73
C HIS A 56 -41.65 7.87 -20.25
N LYS A 57 -40.71 8.11 -21.18
CA LYS A 57 -39.32 8.48 -20.86
C LYS A 57 -39.31 9.70 -19.92
N GLY A 58 -38.54 9.63 -18.83
CA GLY A 58 -38.54 10.65 -17.77
C GLY A 58 -38.11 12.04 -18.25
N MET A 59 -38.65 13.09 -17.61
CA MET A 59 -38.55 14.48 -18.09
C MET A 59 -37.10 14.95 -18.33
N SER A 60 -36.14 14.56 -17.48
CA SER A 60 -34.72 14.89 -17.64
C SER A 60 -34.13 14.41 -18.97
N ALA A 61 -34.65 13.31 -19.54
CA ALA A 61 -34.24 12.80 -20.85
C ALA A 61 -34.91 13.54 -22.02
N LYS A 62 -36.07 14.19 -21.82
CA LYS A 62 -36.64 15.14 -22.80
C LYS A 62 -35.81 16.42 -22.82
N ILE A 63 -35.57 17.02 -21.65
CA ILE A 63 -34.77 18.25 -21.50
C ILE A 63 -33.39 18.06 -22.14
N SER A 64 -32.67 16.97 -21.84
CA SER A 64 -31.33 16.70 -22.39
C SER A 64 -31.27 16.63 -23.93
N VAL A 65 -32.39 16.37 -24.62
CA VAL A 65 -32.49 16.37 -26.10
C VAL A 65 -32.83 17.76 -26.66
N CYS A 66 -33.61 18.57 -25.93
CA CYS A 66 -33.98 19.92 -26.35
C CYS A 66 -32.85 20.96 -26.14
N ILE A 67 -31.91 20.69 -25.22
CA ILE A 67 -30.84 21.62 -24.83
C ILE A 67 -29.87 21.93 -25.99
N PRO A 68 -29.46 23.21 -26.18
CA PRO A 68 -28.45 23.61 -27.16
C PRO A 68 -27.14 22.81 -27.11
N ARG A 69 -26.55 22.57 -28.29
CA ARG A 69 -25.35 21.73 -28.46
C ARG A 69 -24.10 22.20 -27.69
N PHE A 70 -24.01 23.50 -27.35
CA PHE A 70 -22.92 24.06 -26.55
C PHE A 70 -23.02 23.77 -25.03
N CYS A 71 -24.17 23.31 -24.53
CA CYS A 71 -24.40 23.13 -23.09
C CYS A 71 -24.24 21.66 -22.66
N THR A 72 -23.25 21.37 -21.80
CA THR A 72 -23.07 20.06 -21.17
C THR A 72 -24.16 19.82 -20.12
N VAL A 73 -24.86 18.69 -20.20
CA VAL A 73 -25.99 18.36 -19.32
C VAL A 73 -25.64 17.21 -18.38
N TYR A 74 -25.77 17.47 -17.07
CA TYR A 74 -25.56 16.49 -16.00
C TYR A 74 -26.91 16.11 -15.39
N ALA A 75 -27.39 14.89 -15.61
CA ALA A 75 -28.64 14.39 -15.04
C ALA A 75 -28.38 13.43 -13.88
N VAL A 76 -28.89 13.75 -12.68
CA VAL A 76 -28.72 12.97 -11.45
C VAL A 76 -30.02 12.26 -11.10
N SER A 77 -30.00 10.92 -11.09
CA SER A 77 -31.19 10.11 -10.78
C SER A 77 -30.84 8.85 -9.99
N LYS A 78 -31.48 8.67 -8.83
CA LYS A 78 -31.31 7.50 -7.93
C LYS A 78 -29.83 7.16 -7.64
N GLY A 79 -29.00 8.18 -7.39
CA GLY A 79 -27.58 8.03 -7.12
C GLY A 79 -26.70 7.73 -8.34
N LYS A 80 -27.26 7.66 -9.56
CA LYS A 80 -26.49 7.57 -10.81
C LYS A 80 -26.44 8.93 -11.52
N LEU A 81 -25.27 9.26 -12.03
CA LEU A 81 -25.02 10.41 -12.90
C LEU A 81 -25.07 9.96 -14.37
N SER A 82 -25.67 10.78 -15.22
CA SER A 82 -25.64 10.64 -16.68
C SER A 82 -25.21 11.99 -17.27
N ILE A 83 -24.35 11.97 -18.28
CA ILE A 83 -23.73 13.16 -18.86
C ILE A 83 -24.00 13.19 -20.37
N ARG A 84 -24.44 14.33 -20.89
CA ARG A 84 -24.38 14.68 -22.32
C ARG A 84 -23.30 15.76 -22.49
N PRO A 85 -22.13 15.48 -23.09
CA PRO A 85 -21.12 16.50 -23.36
C PRO A 85 -21.63 17.51 -24.40
N SER A 86 -21.00 18.68 -24.44
CA SER A 86 -21.19 19.68 -25.48
C SER A 86 -20.39 19.33 -26.73
N ASP A 87 -20.92 19.67 -27.91
CA ASP A 87 -20.30 19.35 -29.21
C ASP A 87 -19.17 20.32 -29.60
N MET A 88 -18.62 21.07 -28.63
CA MET A 88 -17.59 22.09 -28.82
C MET A 88 -16.23 21.71 -28.22
N GLU A 89 -16.14 20.58 -27.50
CA GLU A 89 -14.89 20.05 -26.93
C GLU A 89 -14.33 18.94 -27.85
N ILE A 90 -13.72 19.35 -28.97
CA ILE A 90 -12.78 18.51 -29.75
C ILE A 90 -11.48 19.28 -29.92
N ASP A 91 -10.65 19.30 -28.87
CA ASP A 91 -9.20 19.19 -29.03
C ASP A 91 -8.54 18.74 -27.72
N GLY A 92 -7.43 17.99 -27.82
CA GLY A 92 -6.53 17.68 -26.69
C GLY A 92 -6.79 16.42 -25.84
N SER A 93 -5.91 15.42 -26.03
CA SER A 93 -5.45 14.46 -25.00
C SER A 93 -6.44 13.41 -24.42
N ILE A 94 -6.59 12.27 -25.12
CA ILE A 94 -6.65 10.95 -24.47
C ILE A 94 -5.77 9.94 -25.24
N ILE A 95 -4.67 9.53 -24.62
CA ILE A 95 -4.12 8.17 -24.71
C ILE A 95 -3.71 7.79 -23.28
N ASP A 96 -4.43 6.87 -22.66
CA ASP A 96 -3.81 5.73 -21.98
C ASP A 96 -4.88 4.64 -21.74
N ASP A 97 -4.43 3.39 -21.73
CA ASP A 97 -5.26 2.26 -22.15
C ASP A 97 -6.37 1.81 -21.20
N THR A 98 -7.44 1.35 -21.83
CA THR A 98 -8.49 0.51 -21.25
C THR A 98 -7.94 -0.77 -20.62
N SER A 99 -8.48 -1.16 -19.46
CA SER A 99 -8.76 -2.58 -19.20
C SER A 99 -10.28 -2.79 -19.22
N GLU A 100 -10.75 -3.72 -20.06
CA GLU A 100 -12.17 -3.89 -20.31
C GLU A 100 -12.89 -4.69 -19.21
N THR A 101 -14.18 -4.44 -19.04
CA THR A 101 -15.15 -5.55 -19.01
C THR A 101 -16.53 -5.06 -19.43
N SER A 102 -17.23 -5.85 -20.24
CA SER A 102 -18.33 -5.40 -21.08
C SER A 102 -19.69 -5.94 -20.64
N PHE A 103 -20.73 -5.10 -20.77
CA PHE A 103 -22.13 -5.54 -20.74
C PHE A 103 -22.87 -4.97 -21.96
N SER A 104 -22.79 -5.72 -23.06
CA SER A 104 -23.58 -5.45 -24.26
C SER A 104 -25.08 -5.68 -23.99
N SER A 105 -25.92 -4.80 -24.53
CA SER A 105 -27.38 -4.96 -24.51
C SER A 105 -27.95 -4.52 -25.86
N SER A 106 -27.69 -5.34 -26.89
CA SER A 106 -28.31 -5.18 -28.20
C SER A 106 -29.83 -5.36 -28.11
N SER A 107 -30.56 -4.40 -28.66
CA SER A 107 -32.02 -4.48 -28.78
C SER A 107 -32.43 -5.39 -29.92
N SER A 108 -33.54 -6.11 -29.77
CA SER A 108 -33.95 -7.20 -30.66
C SER A 108 -34.85 -6.77 -31.81
N SER A 109 -34.70 -7.45 -32.95
CA SER A 109 -35.78 -7.63 -33.93
C SER A 109 -35.48 -8.80 -34.88
N ASN A 110 -36.26 -9.88 -34.81
CA ASN A 110 -37.11 -10.29 -35.94
C ASN A 110 -38.02 -11.49 -35.60
N TYR A 111 -39.05 -11.62 -36.44
CA TYR A 111 -40.05 -12.69 -36.53
C TYR A 111 -39.39 -14.09 -36.76
N THR A 112 -40.03 -15.25 -36.60
CA THR A 112 -41.47 -15.61 -36.72
C THR A 112 -41.74 -16.99 -36.07
N SER A 113 -42.99 -17.27 -35.63
CA SER A 113 -43.58 -18.65 -35.51
C SER A 113 -42.93 -19.63 -34.47
N THR A 114 -43.59 -20.69 -33.95
CA THR A 114 -44.98 -21.20 -34.04
C THR A 114 -45.32 -22.12 -32.85
N ASN A 115 -46.58 -22.08 -32.38
CA ASN A 115 -47.46 -23.19 -31.91
C ASN A 115 -47.12 -24.11 -30.71
N LEU A 116 -48.21 -24.69 -30.16
CA LEU A 116 -48.37 -25.85 -29.24
C LEU A 116 -47.84 -25.64 -27.80
N THR A 117 -48.67 -25.45 -26.77
CA THR A 117 -49.68 -26.32 -26.09
C THR A 117 -49.09 -27.45 -25.24
N ASP A 118 -49.07 -27.25 -23.91
CA ASP A 118 -49.96 -27.93 -22.95
C ASP A 118 -49.83 -27.22 -21.58
N SER A 119 -50.81 -27.07 -20.68
CA SER A 119 -52.08 -27.74 -20.33
C SER A 119 -51.96 -28.55 -19.03
N SER A 120 -52.88 -28.31 -18.09
CA SER A 120 -53.12 -29.06 -16.84
C SER A 120 -52.01 -29.01 -15.75
N SER A 121 -52.31 -29.07 -14.44
CA SER A 121 -53.60 -28.90 -13.75
C SER A 121 -53.48 -28.72 -12.23
N VAL A 122 -54.41 -27.92 -11.68
CA VAL A 122 -55.10 -28.08 -10.38
C VAL A 122 -54.30 -27.91 -9.07
N ALA A 123 -54.91 -27.13 -8.18
CA ALA A 123 -54.43 -26.80 -6.84
C ALA A 123 -54.82 -27.83 -5.77
N SER A 124 -54.34 -27.62 -4.55
CA SER A 124 -55.07 -28.00 -3.33
C SER A 124 -54.85 -26.95 -2.25
N SER A 125 -55.89 -26.67 -1.48
CA SER A 125 -55.94 -25.59 -0.49
C SER A 125 -56.17 -26.14 0.92
N ALA A 126 -55.38 -25.64 1.88
CA ALA A 126 -55.61 -25.78 3.31
C ALA A 126 -55.22 -24.46 3.98
N ALA A 127 -55.83 -24.14 5.13
CA ALA A 127 -55.88 -22.77 5.65
C ALA A 127 -55.33 -22.63 7.07
N LEU A 128 -54.90 -21.40 7.39
CA LEU A 128 -54.71 -20.83 8.73
C LEU A 128 -53.71 -21.51 9.67
N HIS A 129 -52.65 -20.77 10.03
CA HIS A 129 -52.56 -20.16 11.37
C HIS A 129 -51.60 -18.96 11.33
N SER A 130 -51.88 -17.93 12.13
CA SER A 130 -51.11 -16.67 12.16
C SER A 130 -50.07 -16.66 13.28
N SER A 131 -48.82 -16.34 12.94
CA SER A 131 -47.75 -16.02 13.91
C SER A 131 -47.37 -14.53 13.88
N SER A 132 -46.84 -14.03 15.00
CA SER A 132 -46.65 -12.60 15.26
C SER A 132 -45.41 -11.99 14.59
N LEU A 133 -45.36 -10.66 14.52
CA LEU A 133 -44.35 -9.92 13.76
C LEU A 133 -42.87 -10.13 14.15
N PRO A 134 -42.46 -10.37 15.42
CA PRO A 134 -41.03 -10.46 15.77
C PRO A 134 -40.28 -11.55 14.98
N THR A 135 -40.91 -12.71 14.77
CA THR A 135 -40.27 -13.87 14.13
C THR A 135 -39.98 -13.66 12.64
N ARG A 136 -40.58 -12.65 12.00
CA ARG A 136 -40.31 -12.33 10.58
C ARG A 136 -38.97 -11.63 10.35
N GLN A 137 -38.41 -10.94 11.36
CA GLN A 137 -37.18 -10.17 11.21
C GLN A 137 -35.93 -11.06 11.30
N ILE A 138 -35.95 -12.07 12.17
CA ILE A 138 -34.86 -13.05 12.33
C ILE A 138 -34.65 -13.84 11.02
N LYS A 139 -35.74 -14.23 10.34
CA LYS A 139 -35.67 -15.01 9.09
C LYS A 139 -35.11 -14.23 7.90
N ALA A 140 -35.09 -12.90 7.95
CA ALA A 140 -34.44 -12.06 6.93
C ALA A 140 -32.91 -11.99 7.13
N LEU A 141 -32.44 -12.03 8.38
CA LEU A 141 -31.00 -12.02 8.71
C LEU A 141 -30.33 -13.35 8.35
N SER A 142 -31.00 -14.49 8.55
CA SER A 142 -30.47 -15.81 8.17
C SER A 142 -30.17 -15.95 6.68
N THR A 143 -30.87 -15.22 5.81
CA THR A 143 -30.68 -15.31 4.35
C THR A 143 -29.43 -14.58 3.85
N ILE A 144 -28.90 -13.61 4.61
CA ILE A 144 -27.69 -12.86 4.23
C ILE A 144 -26.41 -13.71 4.44
N ASN A 145 -26.39 -14.57 5.47
CA ASN A 145 -25.22 -15.41 5.76
C ASN A 145 -24.98 -16.53 4.73
N HIS A 146 -25.96 -16.84 3.87
CA HIS A 146 -25.81 -17.86 2.81
C HIS A 146 -25.17 -17.36 1.52
N THR A 147 -24.69 -16.12 1.46
CA THR A 147 -23.97 -15.56 0.28
C THR A 147 -22.51 -15.22 0.56
N PHE A 148 -21.97 -15.60 1.73
CA PHE A 148 -20.58 -15.30 2.14
C PHE A 148 -19.78 -16.52 2.65
N LEU A 149 -20.33 -17.74 2.55
CA LEU A 149 -19.70 -18.97 3.04
C LEU A 149 -19.67 -20.12 2.01
N SER A 150 -19.72 -19.79 0.71
CA SER A 150 -19.86 -20.76 -0.38
C SER A 150 -18.77 -20.63 -1.46
N THR A 151 -17.50 -20.49 -1.06
CA THR A 151 -16.36 -20.44 -2.01
C THR A 151 -15.08 -21.11 -1.49
N SER A 152 -15.18 -22.27 -0.82
CA SER A 152 -14.00 -23.06 -0.43
C SER A 152 -14.27 -24.57 -0.39
N SER A 153 -13.58 -25.34 -1.25
CA SER A 153 -13.64 -26.81 -1.41
C SER A 153 -15.02 -27.36 -1.87
N SER A 154 -15.15 -28.42 -2.68
CA SER A 154 -14.24 -29.23 -3.53
C SER A 154 -15.14 -29.91 -4.63
N LEU A 155 -14.72 -30.64 -5.69
CA LEU A 155 -13.77 -31.76 -5.90
C LEU A 155 -13.60 -32.00 -7.44
N ASN A 156 -12.47 -32.61 -7.87
CA ASN A 156 -12.22 -33.52 -9.05
C ASN A 156 -12.78 -33.18 -10.48
N GLU A 157 -12.24 -33.65 -11.62
CA GLU A 157 -11.12 -34.55 -12.01
C GLU A 157 -10.65 -34.09 -13.44
N ILE A 158 -9.52 -34.44 -14.07
CA ILE A 158 -8.90 -35.74 -14.40
C ILE A 158 -7.35 -35.59 -14.57
N ASN A 159 -6.62 -36.70 -14.43
CA ASN A 159 -5.18 -36.95 -14.70
C ASN A 159 -4.59 -36.29 -15.99
N HIS A 160 -3.27 -36.01 -16.14
CA HIS A 160 -2.19 -37.02 -16.14
C HIS A 160 -0.73 -36.46 -16.09
N TYR A 161 0.13 -37.17 -15.33
CA TYR A 161 1.61 -37.29 -15.49
C TYR A 161 2.50 -36.01 -15.38
N ARG A 162 3.82 -36.08 -15.11
CA ARG A 162 4.68 -37.00 -14.31
C ARG A 162 6.10 -36.38 -14.21
N GLY A 163 6.74 -36.41 -13.04
CA GLY A 163 8.19 -36.20 -12.91
C GLY A 163 8.60 -34.99 -12.05
N GLN A 164 9.79 -35.06 -11.46
CA GLN A 164 10.35 -34.08 -10.53
C GLN A 164 11.81 -33.74 -10.92
N SER A 165 12.39 -32.75 -10.23
CA SER A 165 13.80 -32.69 -9.82
C SER A 165 14.85 -32.02 -10.75
N LEU A 166 15.23 -30.80 -10.35
CA LEU A 166 16.59 -30.35 -10.03
C LEU A 166 17.80 -30.71 -10.93
N ASP A 167 18.37 -29.63 -11.50
CA ASP A 167 19.77 -29.17 -11.26
C ASP A 167 20.98 -29.80 -12.02
N LEU A 168 22.04 -28.98 -12.09
CA LEU A 168 23.47 -29.28 -12.25
C LEU A 168 24.04 -29.83 -13.59
N GLY A 169 24.08 -28.95 -14.62
CA GLY A 169 25.34 -28.48 -15.22
C GLY A 169 26.26 -29.35 -16.13
N ARG A 170 26.97 -28.62 -17.01
CA ARG A 170 28.38 -28.83 -17.47
C ARG A 170 28.71 -29.63 -18.76
N LYS A 171 29.06 -28.87 -19.81
CA LYS A 171 30.12 -29.09 -20.86
C LYS A 171 29.89 -29.93 -22.16
N HIS A 172 30.20 -29.26 -23.28
CA HIS A 172 30.78 -29.75 -24.58
C HIS A 172 29.98 -30.75 -25.46
N VAL A 173 30.16 -30.88 -26.80
CA VAL A 173 31.12 -30.34 -27.81
C VAL A 173 30.38 -30.01 -29.13
N ALA A 174 30.88 -29.06 -29.94
CA ALA A 174 30.67 -28.89 -31.41
C ALA A 174 29.23 -28.56 -31.92
N SER A 175 29.00 -27.88 -33.06
CA SER A 175 29.80 -27.05 -34.00
C SER A 175 28.83 -26.45 -35.04
N SER A 176 29.01 -25.30 -35.72
CA SER A 176 29.93 -24.14 -35.69
C SER A 176 29.18 -22.99 -36.42
N SER A 177 29.67 -21.85 -36.93
CA SER A 177 30.99 -21.18 -37.09
C SER A 177 30.66 -19.69 -37.36
N SER A 178 31.22 -18.66 -36.71
CA SER A 178 32.62 -18.15 -36.71
C SER A 178 33.10 -17.62 -38.08
N ARG A 179 33.66 -16.40 -38.21
CA ARG A 179 34.01 -15.37 -37.20
C ARG A 179 34.26 -13.98 -37.84
N ASN A 180 34.42 -12.94 -37.00
CA ASN A 180 34.88 -11.59 -37.36
C ASN A 180 36.40 -11.41 -37.17
N SER A 181 36.87 -10.19 -37.55
CA SER A 181 37.99 -9.39 -36.99
C SER A 181 39.46 -9.80 -37.20
N ASP A 182 40.21 -8.89 -37.85
CA ASP A 182 41.44 -8.22 -37.39
C ASP A 182 42.75 -9.06 -37.24
N ILE A 183 43.88 -8.71 -37.89
CA ILE A 183 44.89 -7.66 -37.58
C ILE A 183 45.59 -7.98 -36.22
N ASP A 184 46.92 -8.16 -36.09
CA ASP A 184 48.07 -7.70 -36.90
C ASP A 184 49.38 -8.57 -36.77
N HIS A 185 50.41 -8.20 -37.54
CA HIS A 185 51.88 -8.22 -37.26
C HIS A 185 52.74 -9.51 -37.13
N ILE A 186 53.58 -9.70 -38.18
CA ILE A 186 55.08 -9.76 -38.16
C ILE A 186 55.85 -11.06 -37.77
N ALA A 187 56.89 -11.33 -38.59
CA ALA A 187 58.10 -12.16 -38.41
C ALA A 187 58.00 -13.70 -38.48
N SER A 188 59.02 -14.46 -38.95
CA SER A 188 60.09 -14.22 -39.96
C SER A 188 60.95 -15.51 -40.12
N GLN A 189 61.59 -15.72 -41.30
CA GLN A 189 62.53 -16.81 -41.63
C GLN A 189 61.88 -18.23 -41.66
N ALA A 190 62.32 -19.23 -42.42
CA ALA A 190 63.31 -19.42 -43.51
C ALA A 190 62.90 -20.76 -44.23
N SER A 191 63.32 -21.21 -45.42
CA SER A 191 64.13 -20.80 -46.58
C SER A 191 64.35 -22.09 -47.42
N SER A 192 64.84 -21.99 -48.68
CA SER A 192 65.23 -23.14 -49.57
C SER A 192 64.05 -23.89 -50.23
N CYS A 193 64.07 -24.29 -51.51
CA CYS A 193 64.99 -24.10 -52.65
C CYS A 193 64.17 -23.55 -53.86
N GLY A 194 64.68 -22.94 -54.95
CA GLY A 194 65.79 -23.30 -55.85
C GLY A 194 65.29 -24.25 -56.97
N SER A 195 65.55 -24.11 -58.27
CA SER A 195 66.30 -23.12 -59.11
C SER A 195 66.11 -23.52 -60.60
N ILE A 196 66.00 -22.66 -61.64
CA ILE A 196 67.06 -22.15 -62.55
C ILE A 196 66.38 -21.61 -63.85
N SER A 197 66.92 -20.51 -64.42
CA SER A 197 66.91 -19.98 -65.83
C SER A 197 65.67 -20.15 -66.78
N ASP A 198 65.56 -19.55 -67.98
CA ASP A 198 66.52 -18.84 -68.84
C ASP A 198 65.86 -17.74 -69.73
N ASN A 199 66.74 -16.95 -70.38
CA ASN A 199 66.68 -16.24 -71.67
C ASN A 199 65.41 -16.31 -72.61
N GLU A 200 65.15 -15.41 -73.56
CA GLU A 200 66.01 -14.48 -74.35
C GLU A 200 65.36 -13.10 -74.63
N SER A 201 66.16 -12.15 -75.13
CA SER A 201 65.71 -10.95 -75.86
C SER A 201 66.31 -10.88 -77.26
N TRP A 202 65.51 -10.53 -78.28
CA TRP A 202 66.00 -10.29 -79.65
C TRP A 202 65.57 -8.90 -80.13
N ILE A 203 66.54 -7.99 -80.19
CA ILE A 203 66.45 -6.76 -80.98
C ILE A 203 67.37 -6.97 -82.20
N TYR A 204 66.85 -6.71 -83.39
CA TYR A 204 67.64 -6.65 -84.62
C TYR A 204 67.38 -5.32 -85.31
N ASP A 205 68.36 -4.43 -85.27
CA ASP A 205 68.32 -3.12 -85.93
C ASP A 205 69.38 -3.08 -87.05
N GLN A 206 68.99 -2.70 -88.25
CA GLN A 206 69.87 -2.64 -89.41
C GLN A 206 70.34 -1.20 -89.67
N ASN A 207 71.54 -0.86 -89.22
CA ASN A 207 72.20 0.39 -89.59
C ASN A 207 73.66 0.17 -90.01
N SER A 208 73.87 -0.09 -91.30
CA SER A 208 75.21 -0.18 -91.92
C SER A 208 75.63 1.19 -92.50
N ALA A 209 76.60 1.84 -91.87
CA ALA A 209 77.01 3.21 -92.20
C ALA A 209 78.52 3.34 -92.51
N LYS A 210 78.86 3.06 -93.77
CA LYS A 210 79.90 3.74 -94.58
C LYS A 210 81.27 4.05 -93.94
N TYR A 211 82.26 3.22 -94.28
CA TYR A 211 83.66 3.66 -94.33
C TYR A 211 83.93 4.59 -95.55
N VAL A 212 85.04 5.32 -95.49
CA VAL A 212 85.47 6.37 -96.43
C VAL A 212 86.31 5.79 -97.61
N PRO A 213 86.33 6.37 -98.83
CA PRO A 213 86.62 5.60 -100.07
C PRO A 213 88.01 5.81 -100.70
N GLN A 214 88.42 4.91 -101.61
CA GLN A 214 89.47 5.15 -102.63
C GLN A 214 89.22 4.40 -103.98
N VAL A 215 89.04 5.16 -105.07
CA VAL A 215 89.77 5.14 -106.38
C VAL A 215 90.27 3.75 -106.91
N THR A 216 89.96 3.17 -108.10
CA THR A 216 89.73 3.68 -109.50
C THR A 216 89.12 2.64 -110.52
N LYS A 217 88.60 3.11 -111.69
CA LYS A 217 88.58 2.51 -113.08
C LYS A 217 87.81 1.20 -113.49
N LEU A 218 86.74 1.37 -114.32
CA LEU A 218 86.45 0.86 -115.72
C LEU A 218 86.95 -0.54 -116.25
N PRO A 219 86.33 -1.21 -117.29
CA PRO A 219 84.92 -1.67 -117.52
C PRO A 219 84.70 -3.01 -118.36
N SER A 220 83.42 -3.48 -118.53
CA SER A 220 82.84 -4.19 -119.75
C SER A 220 83.19 -5.69 -120.09
N PRO A 221 82.47 -6.46 -120.98
CA PRO A 221 81.02 -6.76 -121.13
C PRO A 221 80.60 -8.22 -121.57
N ASN A 222 79.27 -8.47 -121.72
CA ASN A 222 78.55 -9.47 -122.61
C ASN A 222 78.59 -11.00 -122.33
N ARG A 223 77.68 -11.89 -122.82
CA ARG A 223 76.21 -11.99 -123.17
C ARG A 223 75.94 -13.46 -123.66
N GLU A 224 74.75 -14.04 -123.93
CA GLU A 224 73.35 -14.00 -123.40
C GLU A 224 72.38 -14.78 -124.35
N GLU A 225 71.63 -15.85 -123.91
CA GLU A 225 70.49 -16.43 -124.70
C GLU A 225 69.45 -17.33 -123.96
N ASN A 226 69.59 -17.64 -122.65
CA ASN A 226 68.75 -18.62 -121.90
C ASN A 226 67.27 -18.18 -121.60
N PHE A 227 66.73 -17.22 -122.34
CA PHE A 227 65.77 -16.24 -121.76
C PHE A 227 64.29 -16.67 -121.72
N ASN A 228 63.84 -17.60 -122.57
CA ASN A 228 62.39 -17.76 -122.85
C ASN A 228 61.63 -18.72 -121.91
N LEU A 229 62.26 -19.80 -121.40
CA LEU A 229 61.55 -20.78 -120.56
C LEU A 229 61.34 -20.25 -119.12
N GLU A 230 62.33 -19.52 -118.62
CA GLU A 230 62.29 -18.82 -117.34
C GLU A 230 61.16 -17.78 -117.30
N LEU A 231 60.91 -17.11 -118.43
CA LEU A 231 59.87 -16.08 -118.60
C LEU A 231 58.44 -16.57 -118.28
N GLU A 232 58.06 -17.79 -118.68
CA GLU A 232 56.69 -18.29 -118.46
C GLU A 232 56.49 -18.83 -117.04
N LYS A 233 57.52 -19.44 -116.43
CA LYS A 233 57.50 -19.79 -115.00
C LYS A 233 57.30 -18.51 -114.15
N LEU A 234 58.07 -17.47 -114.45
CA LEU A 234 57.95 -16.16 -113.81
C LEU A 234 56.54 -15.55 -114.00
N ARG A 235 55.85 -15.75 -115.13
CA ARG A 235 54.47 -15.27 -115.34
C ARG A 235 53.41 -15.96 -114.48
N ILE A 236 53.63 -17.21 -114.05
CA ILE A 236 52.73 -17.91 -113.14
C ILE A 236 53.02 -17.51 -111.69
N GLU A 237 54.30 -17.49 -111.30
CA GLU A 237 54.73 -17.06 -109.97
C GLU A 237 54.36 -15.58 -109.72
N LEU A 238 54.51 -14.70 -110.72
CA LEU A 238 54.08 -13.30 -110.66
C LEU A 238 52.56 -13.18 -110.48
N ARG A 239 51.73 -13.97 -111.18
CA ARG A 239 50.27 -13.94 -111.02
C ARG A 239 49.83 -14.45 -109.64
N HIS A 240 50.47 -15.49 -109.11
CA HIS A 240 50.19 -15.95 -107.76
C HIS A 240 50.61 -14.92 -106.70
N ALA A 241 51.81 -14.33 -106.85
CA ALA A 241 52.29 -13.26 -105.97
C ALA A 241 51.39 -12.02 -106.03
N GLN A 242 50.92 -11.61 -107.21
CA GLN A 242 49.93 -10.54 -107.38
C GLN A 242 48.59 -10.86 -106.68
N GLY A 243 48.11 -12.10 -106.78
CA GLY A 243 46.91 -12.55 -106.07
C GLY A 243 47.08 -12.51 -104.54
N MET A 244 48.19 -13.06 -104.02
CA MET A 244 48.51 -13.02 -102.59
C MET A 244 48.69 -11.58 -102.08
N HIS A 245 49.33 -10.72 -102.87
CA HIS A 245 49.50 -9.30 -102.55
C HIS A 245 48.16 -8.57 -102.52
N ALA A 246 47.24 -8.85 -103.44
CA ALA A 246 45.89 -8.27 -103.44
C ALA A 246 45.07 -8.71 -102.21
N VAL A 247 45.14 -10.00 -101.83
CA VAL A 247 44.51 -10.50 -100.60
C VAL A 247 45.12 -9.83 -99.37
N ALA A 248 46.44 -9.85 -99.22
CA ALA A 248 47.14 -9.22 -98.10
C ALA A 248 46.89 -7.70 -98.01
N GLN A 249 46.76 -6.99 -99.13
CA GLN A 249 46.33 -5.59 -99.14
C GLN A 249 44.88 -5.42 -98.66
N SER A 250 43.96 -6.29 -99.07
CA SER A 250 42.56 -6.24 -98.61
C SER A 250 42.42 -6.55 -97.11
N GLU A 251 43.16 -7.53 -96.60
CA GLU A 251 43.22 -7.89 -95.18
C GLU A 251 43.88 -6.78 -94.35
N ASN A 252 44.93 -6.13 -94.87
CA ASN A 252 45.55 -4.97 -94.22
C ASN A 252 44.56 -3.78 -94.11
N ILE A 253 43.77 -3.53 -95.14
CA ILE A 253 42.72 -2.49 -95.15
C ILE A 253 41.61 -2.82 -94.15
N ASP A 254 41.09 -4.06 -94.14
CA ASP A 254 40.05 -4.49 -93.19
C ASP A 254 40.55 -4.49 -91.72
N ALA A 255 41.78 -4.97 -91.48
CA ALA A 255 42.41 -4.88 -90.16
C ALA A 255 42.62 -3.42 -89.71
N SER A 256 43.02 -2.52 -90.63
CA SER A 256 43.14 -1.09 -90.36
C SER A 256 41.79 -0.43 -90.05
N GLN A 257 40.72 -0.78 -90.78
CA GLN A 257 39.36 -0.31 -90.48
C GLN A 257 38.88 -0.79 -89.11
N LYS A 258 39.05 -2.08 -88.79
CA LYS A 258 38.71 -2.65 -87.47
C LYS A 258 39.51 -2.02 -86.33
N LEU A 259 40.81 -1.79 -86.52
CA LEU A 259 41.66 -1.11 -85.55
C LEU A 259 41.22 0.34 -85.31
N ASN A 260 40.82 1.06 -86.37
CA ASN A 260 40.30 2.42 -86.25
C ASN A 260 38.96 2.46 -85.51
N GLU A 261 38.04 1.51 -85.74
CA GLU A 261 36.78 1.46 -84.99
C GLU A 261 36.98 1.04 -83.52
N LEU A 262 37.88 0.09 -83.24
CA LEU A 262 38.26 -0.25 -81.86
C LEU A 262 38.93 0.93 -81.14
N ASN A 263 39.81 1.68 -81.82
CA ASN A 263 40.38 2.92 -81.29
C ASN A 263 39.29 3.95 -80.98
N LYS A 264 38.28 4.12 -81.87
CA LYS A 264 37.13 5.01 -81.65
C LYS A 264 36.33 4.61 -80.42
N ARG A 265 35.93 3.34 -80.31
CA ARG A 265 35.19 2.81 -79.15
C ARG A 265 35.96 3.00 -77.84
N ARG A 266 37.28 2.69 -77.83
CA ARG A 266 38.15 2.92 -76.66
C ARG A 266 38.21 4.39 -76.23
N VAL A 267 38.18 5.34 -77.17
CA VAL A 267 38.13 6.78 -76.85
C VAL A 267 36.76 7.17 -76.28
N GLU A 268 35.67 6.70 -76.87
CA GLU A 268 34.30 6.94 -76.36
C GLU A 268 34.09 6.35 -74.95
N GLU A 269 34.62 5.16 -74.68
CA GLU A 269 34.61 4.52 -73.36
C GLU A 269 35.51 5.26 -72.35
N SER A 270 36.70 5.71 -72.77
CA SER A 270 37.58 6.52 -71.93
C SER A 270 36.95 7.87 -71.55
N MET A 271 36.20 8.49 -72.45
CA MET A 271 35.42 9.70 -72.16
C MET A 271 34.30 9.43 -71.14
N LYS A 272 33.50 8.37 -71.35
CA LYS A 272 32.44 7.96 -70.41
C LYS A 272 33.00 7.64 -69.02
N MET A 273 34.13 6.94 -68.94
CA MET A 273 34.78 6.61 -67.66
C MET A 273 35.23 7.87 -66.91
N LYS A 274 35.79 8.86 -67.61
CA LYS A 274 36.14 10.16 -67.01
C LYS A 274 34.91 10.93 -66.51
N GLU A 275 33.80 10.88 -67.25
CA GLU A 275 32.54 11.48 -66.83
C GLU A 275 31.95 10.80 -65.58
N ILE A 276 32.05 9.48 -65.48
CA ILE A 276 31.63 8.72 -64.29
C ILE A 276 32.49 9.08 -63.08
N ILE A 277 33.82 9.07 -63.21
CA ILE A 277 34.75 9.45 -62.14
C ILE A 277 34.47 10.89 -61.67
N ALA A 278 34.26 11.84 -62.59
CA ALA A 278 33.93 13.21 -62.22
C ALA A 278 32.61 13.33 -61.42
N LYS A 279 31.59 12.53 -61.76
CA LYS A 279 30.32 12.47 -61.02
C LYS A 279 30.47 11.77 -59.66
N GLU A 280 31.32 10.74 -59.57
CA GLU A 280 31.62 10.03 -58.33
C GLU A 280 32.30 10.96 -57.32
N GLU A 281 33.32 11.74 -57.73
CA GLU A 281 33.98 12.71 -56.87
C GLU A 281 33.04 13.85 -56.44
N MET A 282 32.19 14.36 -57.35
CA MET A 282 31.15 15.34 -56.98
C MET A 282 30.14 14.79 -55.96
N ALA A 283 29.78 13.50 -56.06
CA ALA A 283 28.88 12.85 -55.11
C ALA A 283 29.53 12.62 -53.74
N LYS A 284 30.82 12.23 -53.71
CA LYS A 284 31.60 12.12 -52.46
C LYS A 284 31.71 13.45 -51.74
N GLU A 285 32.02 14.51 -52.47
CA GLU A 285 32.15 15.86 -51.91
C GLU A 285 30.81 16.35 -51.33
N LEU A 286 29.70 16.17 -52.06
CA LEU A 286 28.37 16.51 -51.56
C LEU A 286 28.02 15.72 -50.28
N ALA A 287 28.30 14.40 -50.25
CA ALA A 287 28.04 13.55 -49.09
C ALA A 287 28.91 13.93 -47.88
N ASN A 288 30.17 14.35 -48.08
CA ASN A 288 31.01 14.89 -47.01
C ASN A 288 30.43 16.20 -46.46
N GLN A 289 30.06 17.14 -47.33
CA GLN A 289 29.46 18.41 -46.91
C GLN A 289 28.09 18.25 -46.21
N GLU A 290 27.33 17.21 -46.54
CA GLU A 290 26.08 16.90 -45.82
C GLU A 290 26.38 16.26 -44.46
N ARG A 291 27.31 15.31 -44.41
CA ARG A 291 27.78 14.68 -43.16
C ARG A 291 28.35 15.70 -42.17
N GLU A 292 29.16 16.66 -42.62
CA GLU A 292 29.69 17.73 -41.77
C GLU A 292 28.60 18.61 -41.17
N LYS A 293 27.50 18.87 -41.91
CA LYS A 293 26.33 19.62 -41.41
C LYS A 293 25.58 18.82 -40.34
N TYR A 294 25.39 17.52 -40.54
CA TYR A 294 24.81 16.64 -39.52
C TYR A 294 25.71 16.53 -38.27
N GLU A 295 27.03 16.39 -38.44
CA GLU A 295 28.00 16.36 -37.33
C GLU A 295 28.09 17.71 -36.59
N ALA A 296 27.83 18.84 -37.25
CA ALA A 296 27.69 20.15 -36.60
C ALA A 296 26.39 20.24 -35.77
N ALA A 297 25.24 19.92 -36.38
CA ALA A 297 23.94 19.94 -35.70
C ALA A 297 23.86 18.95 -34.52
N ALA A 298 24.52 17.80 -34.63
CA ALA A 298 24.64 16.82 -33.54
C ALA A 298 25.43 17.39 -32.34
N ARG A 299 26.52 18.12 -32.59
CA ARG A 299 27.31 18.79 -31.53
C ARG A 299 26.53 19.93 -30.88
N GLU A 300 25.81 20.72 -31.66
CA GLU A 300 24.98 21.82 -31.14
C GLU A 300 23.81 21.31 -30.28
N THR A 301 23.07 20.30 -30.77
CA THR A 301 21.96 19.71 -30.00
C THR A 301 22.43 18.99 -28.74
N GLU A 302 23.62 18.37 -28.75
CA GLU A 302 24.21 17.76 -27.54
C GLU A 302 24.68 18.82 -26.52
N TYR A 303 25.28 19.92 -26.99
CA TYR A 303 25.60 21.06 -26.12
C TYR A 303 24.35 21.65 -25.45
N LEU A 304 23.27 21.86 -26.23
CA LEU A 304 21.99 22.36 -25.71
C LEU A 304 21.37 21.42 -24.65
N LYS A 305 21.44 20.09 -24.83
CA LYS A 305 21.03 19.12 -23.80
C LYS A 305 21.84 19.26 -22.51
N GLN A 306 23.15 19.45 -22.61
CA GLN A 306 24.02 19.59 -21.43
C GLN A 306 23.77 20.90 -20.68
N CYS A 307 23.47 21.99 -21.39
CA CYS A 307 23.00 23.25 -20.80
C CYS A 307 21.66 23.06 -20.07
N ALA A 308 20.65 22.51 -20.74
CA ALA A 308 19.33 22.27 -20.15
C ALA A 308 19.39 21.30 -18.95
N GLY A 309 20.23 20.27 -19.01
CA GLY A 309 20.46 19.33 -17.92
C GLY A 309 21.10 19.98 -16.68
N ARG A 310 21.96 20.98 -16.88
CA ARG A 310 22.56 21.78 -15.79
C ARG A 310 21.54 22.74 -15.19
N GLU A 311 20.82 23.49 -16.00
CA GLU A 311 19.75 24.39 -15.55
C GLU A 311 18.69 23.62 -14.74
N ALA A 312 18.27 22.44 -15.23
CA ALA A 312 17.34 21.56 -14.53
C ALA A 312 17.92 20.94 -13.25
N ALA A 313 19.24 20.94 -13.03
CA ALA A 313 19.87 20.55 -11.77
C ALA A 313 19.92 21.72 -10.77
N GLU A 314 20.42 22.88 -11.20
CA GLU A 314 20.48 24.12 -10.42
C GLU A 314 19.06 24.55 -9.97
N ARG A 315 18.07 24.38 -10.84
CA ARG A 315 16.65 24.59 -10.50
C ARG A 315 16.18 23.66 -9.38
N ARG A 316 16.41 22.35 -9.47
CA ARG A 316 16.05 21.40 -8.41
C ARG A 316 16.78 21.70 -7.09
N GLU A 317 18.04 22.12 -7.16
CA GLU A 317 18.80 22.52 -5.97
C GLU A 317 18.22 23.79 -5.31
N SER A 318 17.84 24.80 -6.10
CA SER A 318 17.19 26.00 -5.59
C SER A 318 15.77 25.74 -5.06
N GLU A 319 15.00 24.84 -5.68
CA GLU A 319 13.69 24.40 -5.19
C GLU A 319 13.82 23.58 -3.87
N MET A 320 14.85 22.74 -3.72
CA MET A 320 15.16 22.06 -2.45
C MET A 320 15.62 23.04 -1.36
N LYS A 321 16.46 24.04 -1.69
CA LYS A 321 16.86 25.09 -0.76
C LYS A 321 15.68 25.97 -0.33
N ALA A 322 14.79 26.33 -1.26
CA ALA A 322 13.60 27.11 -0.98
C ALA A 322 12.60 26.35 -0.09
N THR A 323 12.41 25.04 -0.32
CA THR A 323 11.53 24.21 0.53
C THR A 323 12.13 23.95 1.92
N HIS A 324 13.45 23.84 2.07
CA HIS A 324 14.10 23.80 3.39
C HIS A 324 13.89 25.11 4.15
N ALA A 325 14.20 26.25 3.51
CA ALA A 325 14.03 27.58 4.11
C ALA A 325 12.56 27.88 4.47
N ALA A 326 11.60 27.40 3.65
CA ALA A 326 10.17 27.50 3.96
C ALA A 326 9.79 26.70 5.21
N LYS A 327 10.27 25.46 5.35
CA LYS A 327 10.04 24.63 6.56
C LYS A 327 10.71 25.21 7.81
N GLU A 328 11.90 25.78 7.69
CA GLU A 328 12.56 26.46 8.81
C GLU A 328 11.82 27.73 9.21
N LYS A 329 11.31 28.50 8.23
CA LYS A 329 10.46 29.67 8.49
C LYS A 329 9.15 29.27 9.16
N GLU A 330 8.44 28.27 8.66
CA GLU A 330 7.22 27.70 9.25
C GLU A 330 7.46 27.28 10.71
N LYS A 331 8.54 26.53 10.96
CA LYS A 331 8.95 26.08 12.31
C LYS A 331 9.32 27.23 13.25
N LEU A 332 9.85 28.34 12.73
CA LEU A 332 10.12 29.56 13.50
C LEU A 332 8.85 30.37 13.78
N GLU A 333 7.94 30.47 12.80
CA GLU A 333 6.63 31.13 12.96
C GLU A 333 5.75 30.36 13.95
N ASP A 334 5.75 29.02 13.93
CA ASP A 334 5.13 28.17 14.95
C ASP A 334 5.73 28.41 16.34
N ALA A 335 7.06 28.48 16.46
CA ALA A 335 7.73 28.76 17.74
C ALA A 335 7.41 30.17 18.28
N LEU A 336 7.25 31.16 17.38
CA LEU A 336 6.82 32.52 17.72
C LEU A 336 5.32 32.62 18.04
N SER A 337 4.48 31.70 17.55
CA SER A 337 3.04 31.66 17.84
C SER A 337 2.71 31.22 19.27
N GLY A 338 3.68 30.62 19.99
CA GLY A 338 3.48 30.02 21.31
C GLY A 338 2.83 28.62 21.27
N SER A 339 2.49 28.10 20.09
CA SER A 339 1.93 26.73 19.92
C SER A 339 3.02 25.64 19.97
N THR A 340 3.90 25.66 20.97
CA THR A 340 4.85 24.56 21.20
C THR A 340 4.10 23.25 21.43
N PRO A 341 4.37 22.16 20.67
CA PRO A 341 3.67 20.91 20.85
C PRO A 341 3.87 20.36 22.26
N GLN A 342 2.77 20.10 22.97
CA GLN A 342 2.77 19.58 24.35
C GLN A 342 3.05 18.05 24.39
N TYR A 343 3.79 17.54 23.42
CA TYR A 343 4.19 16.15 23.25
C TYR A 343 5.62 16.09 22.70
N ARG A 344 6.38 15.03 22.98
CA ARG A 344 7.75 14.92 22.49
C ARG A 344 7.79 14.58 20.99
N MET A 345 8.57 15.31 20.21
CA MET A 345 8.94 14.87 18.86
C MET A 345 10.04 13.80 18.93
N PHE A 346 9.87 12.72 18.18
CA PHE A 346 10.89 11.69 17.96
C PHE A 346 11.29 11.66 16.47
N THR A 347 12.55 11.39 16.16
CA THR A 347 13.01 11.21 14.78
C THR A 347 12.64 9.82 14.25
N TRP A 348 12.65 9.65 12.93
CA TRP A 348 12.37 8.34 12.33
C TRP A 348 13.44 7.31 12.70
N GLU A 349 14.70 7.74 12.78
CA GLU A 349 15.86 6.93 13.12
C GLU A 349 15.78 6.43 14.58
N GLU A 350 15.32 7.28 15.52
CA GLU A 350 15.05 6.87 16.90
C GLU A 350 13.98 5.76 16.96
N ILE A 351 12.89 5.90 16.20
CA ILE A 351 11.81 4.91 16.15
C ILE A 351 12.31 3.60 15.52
N VAL A 352 12.96 3.66 14.34
CA VAL A 352 13.52 2.51 13.62
C VAL A 352 14.55 1.76 14.48
N SER A 353 15.43 2.48 15.18
CA SER A 353 16.43 1.88 16.06
C SER A 353 15.77 1.20 17.26
N ALA A 354 14.76 1.83 17.89
CA ALA A 354 14.09 1.27 19.05
C ALA A 354 13.20 0.05 18.72
N THR A 355 12.57 0.02 17.55
CA THR A 355 11.76 -1.13 17.09
C THR A 355 12.58 -2.24 16.42
N SER A 356 13.91 -2.18 16.46
CA SER A 356 14.82 -3.11 15.78
C SER A 356 14.46 -3.29 14.30
N SER A 357 14.29 -2.17 13.58
CA SER A 357 13.79 -2.12 12.20
C SER A 357 12.39 -2.75 12.03
N PHE A 358 11.50 -2.51 13.00
CA PHE A 358 10.13 -3.04 13.06
C PHE A 358 10.04 -4.57 13.08
N SER A 359 10.92 -5.23 13.87
CA SER A 359 10.88 -6.69 14.05
C SER A 359 9.51 -7.20 14.51
N GLU A 360 9.07 -8.32 13.94
CA GLU A 360 7.82 -8.99 14.33
C GLU A 360 7.85 -9.47 15.80
N ASP A 361 9.03 -9.78 16.35
CA ASP A 361 9.20 -10.14 17.77
C ASP A 361 8.78 -9.03 18.74
N LEU A 362 8.78 -7.78 18.27
CA LEU A 362 8.40 -6.59 19.02
C LEU A 362 6.96 -6.12 18.70
N MET A 363 6.29 -6.73 17.72
CA MET A 363 4.92 -6.38 17.35
C MET A 363 3.93 -6.93 18.40
N ILE A 364 3.27 -6.02 19.13
CA ILE A 364 2.27 -6.35 20.16
C ILE A 364 0.82 -6.22 19.66
N GLY A 365 0.60 -5.73 18.44
CA GLY A 365 -0.73 -5.66 17.85
C GLY A 365 -0.72 -5.26 16.38
N LYS A 366 -1.73 -5.72 15.63
CA LYS A 366 -1.95 -5.41 14.21
C LYS A 366 -3.45 -5.26 13.98
N GLY A 367 -3.87 -4.14 13.40
CA GLY A 367 -5.29 -3.82 13.24
C GLY A 367 -5.59 -2.88 12.08
N ALA A 368 -6.85 -2.47 11.98
CA ALA A 368 -7.35 -1.65 10.87
C ALA A 368 -6.70 -0.26 10.78
N TYR A 369 -6.18 0.27 11.89
CA TYR A 369 -5.57 1.61 11.94
C TYR A 369 -4.03 1.59 11.83
N GLY A 370 -3.38 0.44 12.10
CA GLY A 370 -1.92 0.36 12.06
C GLY A 370 -1.33 -0.91 12.67
N MET A 371 -0.04 -0.86 12.95
CA MET A 371 0.75 -1.86 13.67
C MET A 371 1.32 -1.22 14.94
N VAL A 372 1.38 -1.98 16.03
CA VAL A 372 1.84 -1.49 17.34
C VAL A 372 3.05 -2.30 17.79
N TYR A 373 4.15 -1.62 18.09
CA TYR A 373 5.42 -2.22 18.51
C TYR A 373 5.76 -1.82 19.95
N LYS A 374 6.28 -2.76 20.73
CA LYS A 374 6.87 -2.52 22.05
C LYS A 374 8.36 -2.22 21.88
N CYS A 375 8.83 -1.09 22.38
CA CYS A 375 10.25 -0.75 22.35
C CYS A 375 10.68 0.03 23.60
N ALA A 376 11.97 0.36 23.67
CA ALA A 376 12.53 1.23 24.69
C ALA A 376 13.07 2.52 24.05
N LEU A 377 12.42 3.65 24.31
CA LEU A 377 12.89 4.98 23.92
C LEU A 377 13.40 5.69 25.18
N HIS A 378 14.65 6.15 25.18
CA HIS A 378 15.24 6.89 26.31
C HIS A 378 15.07 6.17 27.66
N HIS A 379 15.39 4.88 27.69
CA HIS A 379 15.22 3.96 28.83
C HIS A 379 13.77 3.77 29.33
N THR A 380 12.78 4.35 28.65
CA THR A 380 11.35 4.18 28.94
C THR A 380 10.76 3.12 28.02
N THR A 381 10.07 2.12 28.57
CA THR A 381 9.31 1.13 27.77
C THR A 381 8.03 1.78 27.24
N VAL A 382 7.83 1.74 25.93
CA VAL A 382 6.76 2.46 25.21
C VAL A 382 6.07 1.56 24.19
N ALA A 383 4.88 1.97 23.76
CA ALA A 383 4.17 1.40 22.63
C ALA A 383 4.16 2.40 21.46
N VAL A 384 4.71 2.01 20.31
CA VAL A 384 4.73 2.83 19.08
C VAL A 384 3.66 2.30 18.12
N LYS A 385 2.63 3.12 17.87
CA LYS A 385 1.55 2.89 16.89
C LYS A 385 1.99 3.50 15.56
N VAL A 386 2.35 2.66 14.60
CA VAL A 386 2.65 3.04 13.20
C VAL A 386 1.36 2.92 12.40
N LEU A 387 0.83 4.04 11.91
CA LEU A 387 -0.44 4.05 11.16
C LEU A 387 -0.24 3.70 9.68
N HIS A 388 -1.25 3.10 9.04
CA HIS A 388 -1.17 2.72 7.62
C HIS A 388 -1.09 3.96 6.70
N SER A 389 -0.09 3.97 5.82
CA SER A 389 0.31 5.13 4.99
C SER A 389 -0.38 5.14 3.61
N ASN A 390 -1.66 5.48 3.57
CA ASN A 390 -2.48 5.54 2.34
C ASN A 390 -2.20 6.80 1.46
N GLY A 391 -0.93 7.10 1.18
CA GLY A 391 -0.50 8.24 0.36
C GLY A 391 -0.27 9.53 1.15
N ASN A 392 0.02 10.61 0.42
CA ASN A 392 0.59 11.84 0.98
C ASN A 392 -0.31 12.53 2.02
N HIS A 393 0.33 12.92 3.13
CA HIS A 393 -0.21 13.70 4.27
C HIS A 393 -1.16 12.95 5.22
N LYS A 394 -0.65 12.75 6.44
CA LYS A 394 -1.39 12.87 7.73
C LYS A 394 -2.85 12.41 7.68
N SER A 395 -3.10 11.13 7.99
CA SER A 395 -4.48 10.62 8.09
C SER A 395 -5.30 11.45 9.08
N LYS A 396 -6.61 11.62 8.81
CA LYS A 396 -7.49 12.41 9.71
C LYS A 396 -7.45 11.89 11.15
N GLN A 397 -7.39 10.56 11.30
CA GLN A 397 -7.25 9.88 12.58
C GLN A 397 -5.96 10.27 13.32
N PHE A 398 -4.82 10.32 12.62
CA PHE A 398 -3.54 10.75 13.19
C PHE A 398 -3.60 12.19 13.73
N GLN A 399 -4.18 13.12 12.97
CA GLN A 399 -4.31 14.51 13.43
C GLN A 399 -5.35 14.65 14.54
N GLN A 400 -6.46 13.93 14.49
CA GLN A 400 -7.49 13.96 15.54
C GLN A 400 -6.96 13.42 16.88
N GLU A 401 -6.24 12.29 16.85
CA GLU A 401 -5.65 11.66 18.04
C GLU A 401 -4.53 12.53 18.62
N LEU A 402 -3.67 13.11 17.77
CA LEU A 402 -2.60 14.02 18.17
C LEU A 402 -3.13 15.36 18.73
N GLU A 403 -4.17 15.95 18.12
CA GLU A 403 -4.78 17.20 18.58
C GLU A 403 -5.48 17.02 19.95
N ILE A 404 -6.18 15.91 20.14
CA ILE A 404 -6.87 15.63 21.40
C ILE A 404 -5.86 15.28 22.50
N LEU A 405 -5.03 14.25 22.30
CA LEU A 405 -4.15 13.72 23.36
C LEU A 405 -2.99 14.65 23.74
N SER A 406 -2.64 15.63 22.90
CA SER A 406 -1.68 16.67 23.31
C SER A 406 -2.27 17.71 24.27
N ARG A 407 -3.60 17.84 24.34
CA ARG A 407 -4.30 18.85 25.16
C ARG A 407 -4.97 18.29 26.41
N ILE A 408 -5.09 16.97 26.54
CA ILE A 408 -5.78 16.31 27.66
C ILE A 408 -4.88 15.29 28.36
N CYS A 409 -5.01 15.19 29.69
CA CYS A 409 -4.37 14.15 30.49
C CYS A 409 -5.32 13.72 31.61
N HIS A 410 -5.47 12.41 31.80
CA HIS A 410 -6.34 11.82 32.81
C HIS A 410 -5.78 10.44 33.20
N PRO A 411 -5.81 10.02 34.49
CA PRO A 411 -5.22 8.74 34.92
C PRO A 411 -5.74 7.51 34.18
N ASN A 412 -6.99 7.55 33.70
CA ASN A 412 -7.66 6.46 32.96
C ASN A 412 -7.83 6.75 31.45
N LEU A 413 -7.02 7.64 30.89
CA LEU A 413 -6.81 7.77 29.44
C LEU A 413 -5.37 7.39 29.10
N LEU A 414 -5.16 6.78 27.92
CA LEU A 414 -3.85 6.33 27.47
C LEU A 414 -2.94 7.52 27.15
N LEU A 415 -1.83 7.65 27.87
CA LEU A 415 -0.93 8.79 27.78
C LEU A 415 -0.11 8.74 26.47
N LEU A 416 -0.28 9.77 25.63
CA LEU A 416 0.62 10.07 24.53
C LEU A 416 1.90 10.70 25.09
N LEU A 417 3.04 10.04 24.87
CA LEU A 417 4.37 10.54 25.25
C LEU A 417 4.99 11.39 24.13
N GLY A 418 4.65 11.10 22.87
CA GLY A 418 5.19 11.80 21.72
C GLY A 418 4.72 11.27 20.37
N ALA A 419 5.30 11.79 19.29
CA ALA A 419 4.98 11.42 17.92
C ALA A 419 6.17 11.59 16.97
N CYS A 420 6.13 10.91 15.83
CA CYS A 420 6.94 11.20 14.65
C CYS A 420 5.98 11.57 13.49
N PRO A 421 5.63 12.86 13.31
CA PRO A 421 4.54 13.27 12.41
C PRO A 421 4.78 12.99 10.93
N ASP A 422 6.02 13.06 10.47
CA ASP A 422 6.39 12.82 9.06
C ASP A 422 6.12 11.37 8.63
N HIS A 423 6.13 10.43 9.58
CA HIS A 423 5.89 9.00 9.37
C HIS A 423 4.61 8.50 10.06
N GLY A 424 3.72 9.40 10.49
CA GLY A 424 2.41 9.05 11.06
C GLY A 424 2.46 8.15 12.31
N CYS A 425 3.53 8.24 13.10
CA CYS A 425 3.73 7.40 14.28
C CYS A 425 3.35 8.12 15.58
N LEU A 426 2.66 7.41 16.48
CA LEU A 426 2.29 7.88 17.82
C LEU A 426 2.96 7.01 18.89
N VAL A 427 3.49 7.62 19.94
CA VAL A 427 4.27 6.96 21.00
C VAL A 427 3.53 7.11 22.33
N TYR A 428 3.15 5.98 22.92
CA TYR A 428 2.37 5.91 24.17
C TYR A 428 3.15 5.22 25.28
N GLU A 429 2.66 5.33 26.51
CA GLU A 429 3.02 4.42 27.59
C GLU A 429 2.73 2.94 27.20
N TYR A 430 3.55 2.01 27.68
CA TYR A 430 3.35 0.59 27.46
C TYR A 430 2.49 -0.04 28.57
N MET A 431 1.41 -0.73 28.17
CA MET A 431 0.41 -1.31 29.08
C MET A 431 0.60 -2.83 29.19
N GLU A 432 1.16 -3.29 30.31
CA GLU A 432 1.75 -4.66 30.37
C GLU A 432 0.73 -5.81 30.39
N ASN A 433 -0.54 -5.55 30.72
CA ASN A 433 -1.59 -6.58 30.71
C ASN A 433 -2.38 -6.62 29.38
N GLY A 434 -2.01 -5.83 28.38
CA GLY A 434 -2.67 -5.80 27.07
C GLY A 434 -4.02 -5.08 27.09
N ASN A 435 -4.97 -5.53 26.26
CA ASN A 435 -6.34 -5.01 26.22
C ASN A 435 -7.31 -5.86 27.05
N LEU A 436 -8.44 -5.25 27.43
CA LEU A 436 -9.48 -5.87 28.26
C LEU A 436 -10.22 -7.02 27.53
N GLU A 437 -10.33 -6.98 26.19
CA GLU A 437 -10.96 -8.06 25.41
C GLU A 437 -10.20 -9.38 25.57
N ASP A 438 -8.89 -9.38 25.29
CA ASP A 438 -8.04 -10.57 25.35
C ASP A 438 -7.93 -11.11 26.78
N LYS A 439 -8.01 -10.22 27.78
CA LYS A 439 -7.97 -10.56 29.21
C LYS A 439 -9.29 -11.19 29.70
N LEU A 440 -10.44 -10.70 29.23
CA LEU A 440 -11.76 -11.26 29.56
C LEU A 440 -11.99 -12.61 28.86
N PHE A 441 -11.71 -12.69 27.55
CA PHE A 441 -11.87 -13.93 26.78
C PHE A 441 -10.69 -14.91 26.89
N GLN A 442 -9.65 -14.55 27.66
CA GLN A 442 -8.51 -15.40 28.05
C GLN A 442 -7.75 -16.01 26.85
N LYS A 443 -7.65 -15.28 25.73
CA LYS A 443 -7.08 -15.78 24.46
C LYS A 443 -5.63 -16.29 24.61
N ASN A 444 -4.89 -15.78 25.59
CA ASN A 444 -3.49 -16.11 25.88
C ASN A 444 -3.30 -16.84 27.24
N SER A 445 -4.30 -17.60 27.71
CA SER A 445 -4.26 -18.35 29.00
C SER A 445 -3.98 -17.47 30.23
N THR A 446 -4.30 -16.18 30.15
CA THR A 446 -4.04 -15.20 31.23
C THR A 446 -4.96 -15.40 32.42
N THR A 447 -4.43 -15.16 33.64
CA THR A 447 -5.24 -15.08 34.87
C THR A 447 -6.46 -14.20 34.69
N SER A 448 -7.62 -14.73 35.07
CA SER A 448 -8.90 -14.03 35.05
C SER A 448 -8.88 -12.77 35.92
N ILE A 449 -9.59 -11.73 35.48
CA ILE A 449 -9.82 -10.53 36.30
C ILE A 449 -10.86 -10.89 37.38
N PRO A 450 -10.58 -10.75 38.69
CA PRO A 450 -11.57 -11.01 39.74
C PRO A 450 -12.64 -9.89 39.78
N TRP A 451 -13.81 -10.18 40.35
CA TRP A 451 -14.98 -9.27 40.26
C TRP A 451 -14.71 -7.85 40.76
N PHE A 452 -13.91 -7.69 41.82
CA PHE A 452 -13.63 -6.39 42.43
C PHE A 452 -12.78 -5.49 41.50
N GLU A 453 -11.80 -6.07 40.81
CA GLU A 453 -11.06 -5.37 39.76
C GLU A 453 -12.00 -4.96 38.61
N ARG A 454 -13.01 -5.77 38.27
CA ARG A 454 -14.00 -5.43 37.23
C ARG A 454 -14.90 -4.26 37.62
N PHE A 455 -15.30 -4.17 38.90
CA PHE A 455 -16.03 -3.00 39.42
C PHE A 455 -15.15 -1.73 39.39
N ARG A 456 -13.87 -1.83 39.79
CA ARG A 456 -12.94 -0.68 39.69
C ARG A 456 -12.74 -0.24 38.24
N ILE A 457 -12.54 -1.18 37.31
CA ILE A 457 -12.41 -0.91 35.87
C ILE A 457 -13.67 -0.20 35.33
N ALA A 458 -14.87 -0.62 35.73
CA ALA A 458 -16.11 0.07 35.32
C ALA A 458 -16.16 1.54 35.79
N TRP A 459 -15.75 1.83 37.03
CA TRP A 459 -15.63 3.20 37.55
C TRP A 459 -14.54 4.00 36.84
N GLU A 460 -13.37 3.41 36.60
CA GLU A 460 -12.23 4.03 35.89
C GLU A 460 -12.61 4.48 34.46
N ILE A 461 -13.33 3.62 33.72
CA ILE A 461 -13.84 3.93 32.37
C ILE A 461 -14.87 5.05 32.43
N ALA A 462 -15.85 4.97 33.36
CA ALA A 462 -16.88 6.01 33.51
C ALA A 462 -16.27 7.38 33.88
N SER A 463 -15.21 7.38 34.69
CA SER A 463 -14.45 8.58 35.08
C SER A 463 -13.79 9.23 33.87
N ALA A 464 -13.04 8.45 33.07
CA ALA A 464 -12.41 8.93 31.84
C ALA A 464 -13.41 9.47 30.81
N LEU A 465 -14.54 8.79 30.61
CA LEU A 465 -15.60 9.26 29.71
C LEU A 465 -16.24 10.55 30.21
N SER A 466 -16.53 10.66 31.52
CA SER A 466 -17.09 11.88 32.12
C SER A 466 -16.16 13.08 31.99
N PHE A 467 -14.84 12.87 32.09
CA PHE A 467 -13.82 13.87 31.82
C PHE A 467 -13.79 14.31 30.34
N LEU A 468 -13.86 13.37 29.38
CA LEU A 468 -13.99 13.69 27.95
C LEU A 468 -15.27 14.49 27.64
N HIS A 469 -16.41 14.06 28.21
CA HIS A 469 -17.71 14.72 28.03
C HIS A 469 -17.79 16.09 28.71
N SER A 470 -17.04 16.29 29.81
CA SER A 470 -16.95 17.57 30.55
C SER A 470 -15.86 18.51 30.03
N SER A 471 -15.11 18.12 28.99
CA SER A 471 -14.00 18.91 28.44
C SER A 471 -14.45 20.25 27.88
N LYS A 472 -13.55 21.25 27.93
CA LYS A 472 -13.78 22.63 27.50
C LYS A 472 -12.68 23.08 26.52
N PRO A 473 -12.98 23.94 25.52
CA PRO A 473 -14.25 24.67 25.32
C PRO A 473 -15.42 23.80 24.80
N GLN A 474 -15.14 22.58 24.34
CA GLN A 474 -16.11 21.70 23.68
C GLN A 474 -16.01 20.26 24.21
N PRO A 475 -17.13 19.53 24.40
CA PRO A 475 -17.13 18.11 24.74
C PRO A 475 -16.44 17.24 23.68
N ILE A 476 -15.74 16.19 24.13
CA ILE A 476 -15.10 15.19 23.29
C ILE A 476 -15.88 13.87 23.42
N ILE A 477 -16.36 13.31 22.30
CA ILE A 477 -17.05 12.01 22.26
C ILE A 477 -16.05 10.95 21.76
N HIS A 478 -15.99 9.79 22.42
CA HIS A 478 -15.01 8.74 22.11
C HIS A 478 -15.31 8.00 20.79
N ARG A 479 -16.58 7.69 20.53
CA ARG A 479 -17.15 7.06 19.31
C ARG A 479 -16.83 5.58 19.07
N ASP A 480 -15.69 5.06 19.54
CA ASP A 480 -15.32 3.62 19.39
C ASP A 480 -14.87 2.98 20.71
N LEU A 481 -15.69 3.14 21.75
CA LEU A 481 -15.47 2.50 23.05
C LEU A 481 -15.84 1.01 22.98
N LYS A 482 -14.89 0.13 23.33
CA LYS A 482 -15.05 -1.34 23.35
C LYS A 482 -13.92 -1.97 24.19
N PRO A 483 -14.01 -3.24 24.63
CA PRO A 483 -12.97 -3.87 25.45
C PRO A 483 -11.59 -3.93 24.78
N ALA A 484 -11.51 -4.03 23.45
CA ALA A 484 -10.23 -4.01 22.72
C ALA A 484 -9.52 -2.64 22.77
N ASN A 485 -10.26 -1.53 23.01
CA ASN A 485 -9.72 -0.16 23.11
C ASN A 485 -9.51 0.28 24.58
N ILE A 486 -9.69 -0.63 25.54
CA ILE A 486 -9.40 -0.41 26.96
C ILE A 486 -8.16 -1.22 27.32
N LEU A 487 -7.06 -0.55 27.63
CA LEU A 487 -5.78 -1.17 27.96
C LEU A 487 -5.58 -1.29 29.47
N LEU A 488 -4.83 -2.30 29.92
CA LEU A 488 -4.60 -2.63 31.33
C LEU A 488 -3.10 -2.52 31.68
N GLY A 489 -2.76 -1.69 32.66
CA GLY A 489 -1.41 -1.59 33.21
C GLY A 489 -1.07 -2.75 34.14
N ARG A 490 0.16 -2.79 34.69
CA ARG A 490 0.63 -3.83 35.64
C ARG A 490 -0.37 -4.20 36.73
N ASN A 491 -0.94 -3.19 37.39
CA ASN A 491 -1.86 -3.34 38.52
C ASN A 491 -3.34 -3.37 38.08
N LEU A 492 -3.61 -3.76 36.82
CA LEU A 492 -4.95 -3.77 36.20
C LEU A 492 -5.69 -2.43 36.22
N VAL A 493 -5.00 -1.32 36.45
CA VAL A 493 -5.51 0.04 36.20
C VAL A 493 -5.80 0.16 34.70
N SER A 494 -7.05 0.48 34.37
CA SER A 494 -7.52 0.59 33.00
C SER A 494 -7.34 2.00 32.43
N LYS A 495 -7.08 2.07 31.13
CA LYS A 495 -6.99 3.31 30.36
C LYS A 495 -7.67 3.16 29.01
N ILE A 496 -8.53 4.11 28.65
CA ILE A 496 -9.14 4.16 27.32
C ILE A 496 -8.11 4.72 26.32
N GLY A 497 -7.95 4.06 25.17
CA GLY A 497 -7.11 4.53 24.06
C GLY A 497 -7.83 4.43 22.72
N ASP A 498 -7.09 4.69 21.63
CA ASP A 498 -7.59 4.70 20.25
C ASP A 498 -8.61 5.83 19.96
N ILE A 499 -8.22 7.04 20.37
CA ILE A 499 -8.99 8.30 20.23
C ILE A 499 -9.03 8.80 18.77
N GLY A 500 -8.42 8.09 17.83
CA GLY A 500 -8.40 8.43 16.39
C GLY A 500 -9.78 8.47 15.69
N LEU A 501 -10.84 7.89 16.29
CA LEU A 501 -12.22 8.06 15.83
C LEU A 501 -13.03 9.11 16.61
N SER A 502 -12.49 9.68 17.69
CA SER A 502 -13.19 10.63 18.55
C SER A 502 -13.51 11.96 17.85
N THR A 503 -14.41 12.76 18.42
CA THR A 503 -14.82 14.03 17.79
C THR A 503 -15.18 15.08 18.84
N ILE A 504 -14.73 16.31 18.56
CA ILE A 504 -14.98 17.49 19.38
C ILE A 504 -16.27 18.17 18.88
N LEU A 505 -17.21 18.50 19.78
CA LEU A 505 -18.50 19.10 19.41
C LEU A 505 -18.44 20.63 19.26
N ASN A 506 -18.42 21.12 18.01
CA ASN A 506 -18.56 22.55 17.72
C ASN A 506 -19.86 23.12 18.29
N SER A 507 -19.74 24.22 19.06
CA SER A 507 -20.83 24.81 19.84
C SER A 507 -21.64 25.89 19.11
N ASP A 508 -21.27 26.25 17.88
CA ASP A 508 -21.95 27.31 17.10
C ASP A 508 -23.27 26.83 16.48
N ASP A 509 -23.45 25.51 16.31
CA ASP A 509 -24.77 24.92 16.05
C ASP A 509 -25.57 24.87 17.36
N LEU A 510 -26.66 25.66 17.45
CA LEU A 510 -27.58 25.70 18.59
C LEU A 510 -28.45 24.42 18.77
N SER A 511 -27.96 23.28 18.28
CA SER A 511 -28.48 21.96 18.58
C SER A 511 -27.32 21.00 18.86
N THR A 512 -27.42 20.21 19.92
CA THR A 512 -26.42 19.22 20.36
C THR A 512 -26.38 17.99 19.44
N MET A 513 -26.12 18.24 18.15
CA MET A 513 -26.46 17.36 17.03
C MET A 513 -25.53 17.58 15.83
N TYR A 514 -24.35 16.95 15.85
CA TYR A 514 -23.50 16.91 14.65
C TYR A 514 -24.14 16.06 13.54
N LYS A 515 -24.11 16.54 12.29
CA LYS A 515 -24.72 15.87 11.11
C LYS A 515 -23.83 15.90 9.87
N ASP A 516 -22.64 15.30 9.91
CA ASP A 516 -21.98 14.88 8.66
C ASP A 516 -20.94 13.76 8.85
N THR A 517 -21.42 12.51 8.98
CA THR A 517 -20.66 11.29 8.63
C THR A 517 -21.61 10.08 8.62
N ALA A 518 -21.27 9.04 7.85
CA ALA A 518 -21.86 7.72 8.04
C ALA A 518 -21.53 7.19 9.45
N PRO A 519 -22.36 6.29 10.04
CA PRO A 519 -22.04 5.66 11.32
C PRO A 519 -20.67 4.97 11.31
N VAL A 520 -19.79 5.39 12.22
CA VAL A 520 -18.48 4.77 12.46
C VAL A 520 -18.38 4.29 13.91
N GLY A 521 -17.53 3.29 14.13
CA GLY A 521 -17.41 2.56 15.39
C GLY A 521 -17.55 1.06 15.16
N THR A 522 -17.28 0.26 16.20
CA THR A 522 -17.30 -1.21 16.12
C THR A 522 -18.72 -1.77 16.26
N LEU A 523 -19.09 -2.69 15.37
CA LEU A 523 -20.39 -3.37 15.37
C LEU A 523 -20.74 -3.96 16.76
N CYS A 524 -22.02 -3.94 17.11
CA CYS A 524 -22.59 -4.15 18.47
C CYS A 524 -22.42 -2.96 19.43
N TYR A 525 -21.32 -2.21 19.39
CA TYR A 525 -21.09 -1.07 20.31
C TYR A 525 -21.64 0.28 19.79
N ILE A 526 -21.98 0.36 18.49
CA ILE A 526 -22.59 1.57 17.90
C ILE A 526 -23.99 1.79 18.49
N ASP A 527 -24.20 2.97 19.08
CA ASP A 527 -25.51 3.45 19.56
C ASP A 527 -26.61 3.31 18.47
N PRO A 528 -27.70 2.54 18.72
CA PRO A 528 -28.78 2.33 17.75
C PRO A 528 -29.56 3.59 17.34
N GLU A 529 -29.56 4.65 18.15
CA GLU A 529 -30.14 5.94 17.77
C GLU A 529 -29.19 6.73 16.85
N TYR A 530 -27.88 6.73 17.15
CA TYR A 530 -26.84 7.28 16.27
C TYR A 530 -26.80 6.55 14.92
N GLN A 531 -26.76 5.22 14.91
CA GLN A 531 -26.74 4.41 13.69
C GLN A 531 -27.96 4.68 12.78
N ARG A 532 -29.13 4.99 13.36
CA ARG A 532 -30.37 5.25 12.63
C ARG A 532 -30.50 6.70 12.15
N SER A 533 -29.96 7.67 12.89
CA SER A 533 -30.22 9.10 12.67
C SER A 533 -29.01 9.91 12.18
N GLY A 534 -27.80 9.36 12.29
CA GLY A 534 -26.54 10.09 12.12
C GLY A 534 -26.19 11.04 13.27
N LEU A 535 -27.08 11.22 14.26
CA LEU A 535 -26.90 12.13 15.38
C LEU A 535 -26.07 11.50 16.48
N ILE A 536 -24.90 12.08 16.77
CA ILE A 536 -24.03 11.62 17.84
C ILE A 536 -24.08 12.55 19.06
N SER A 537 -23.89 11.99 20.25
CA SER A 537 -23.92 12.72 21.52
C SER A 537 -23.09 12.00 22.59
N PRO A 538 -22.77 12.62 23.74
CA PRO A 538 -22.17 11.94 24.89
C PRO A 538 -22.92 10.65 25.31
N LYS A 539 -24.26 10.63 25.17
CA LYS A 539 -25.09 9.45 25.45
C LYS A 539 -24.86 8.27 24.49
N SER A 540 -24.11 8.47 23.40
CA SER A 540 -23.71 7.39 22.48
C SER A 540 -22.53 6.59 23.04
N ASP A 541 -21.58 7.23 23.74
CA ASP A 541 -20.55 6.51 24.48
C ASP A 541 -21.14 5.80 25.72
N VAL A 542 -22.17 6.37 26.34
CA VAL A 542 -22.89 5.73 27.47
C VAL A 542 -23.53 4.40 27.07
N TYR A 543 -24.03 4.28 25.83
CA TYR A 543 -24.53 3.00 25.30
C TYR A 543 -23.42 1.94 25.21
N ALA A 544 -22.28 2.30 24.60
CA ALA A 544 -21.13 1.43 24.50
C ALA A 544 -20.56 1.05 25.88
N PHE A 545 -20.58 1.99 26.83
CA PHE A 545 -20.18 1.75 28.23
C PHE A 545 -21.08 0.71 28.90
N GLY A 546 -22.40 0.81 28.75
CA GLY A 546 -23.35 -0.17 29.27
C GLY A 546 -23.01 -1.58 28.80
N LEU A 547 -22.75 -1.77 27.50
CA LEU A 547 -22.32 -3.05 26.94
C LEU A 547 -20.98 -3.55 27.51
N VAL A 548 -19.97 -2.67 27.64
CA VAL A 548 -18.67 -3.02 28.26
C VAL A 548 -18.87 -3.50 29.71
N VAL A 549 -19.76 -2.88 30.48
CA VAL A 549 -20.07 -3.32 31.85
C VAL A 549 -20.78 -4.68 31.85
N LEU A 550 -21.75 -4.93 30.97
CA LEU A 550 -22.37 -6.26 30.85
C LEU A 550 -21.34 -7.35 30.49
N GLN A 551 -20.34 -7.03 29.67
CA GLN A 551 -19.25 -7.96 29.36
C GLN A 551 -18.27 -8.17 30.53
N LEU A 552 -18.01 -7.14 31.33
CA LEU A 552 -17.26 -7.29 32.59
C LEU A 552 -17.96 -8.29 33.53
N LEU A 553 -19.29 -8.21 33.68
CA LEU A 553 -20.05 -9.14 34.53
C LEU A 553 -20.07 -10.59 34.01
N THR A 554 -20.24 -10.76 32.70
CA THR A 554 -20.58 -12.08 32.11
C THR A 554 -19.44 -12.79 31.38
N ALA A 555 -18.38 -12.06 30.98
CA ALA A 555 -17.35 -12.50 30.04
C ALA A 555 -17.90 -13.09 28.72
N LYS A 556 -19.05 -12.58 28.24
CA LYS A 556 -19.71 -13.02 27.00
C LYS A 556 -19.53 -12.01 25.84
N PRO A 557 -19.71 -12.44 24.58
CA PRO A 557 -19.77 -11.51 23.45
C PRO A 557 -20.93 -10.51 23.59
N ALA A 558 -20.78 -9.30 23.06
CA ALA A 558 -21.81 -8.24 23.16
C ALA A 558 -23.12 -8.53 22.39
N MET A 559 -23.11 -9.48 21.45
CA MET A 559 -24.27 -9.83 20.63
C MET A 559 -25.41 -10.43 21.49
N ALA A 560 -26.59 -9.80 21.47
CA ALA A 560 -27.77 -10.18 22.28
C ALA A 560 -27.52 -10.20 23.81
N LEU A 561 -26.50 -9.48 24.29
CA LEU A 561 -26.10 -9.52 25.69
C LEU A 561 -27.07 -8.75 26.62
N THR A 562 -27.68 -7.67 26.14
CA THR A 562 -28.74 -6.93 26.84
C THR A 562 -29.89 -7.86 27.21
N ASP A 563 -30.46 -8.50 26.20
CA ASP A 563 -31.66 -9.33 26.27
C ASP A 563 -31.41 -10.55 27.18
N MET A 564 -30.19 -11.11 27.13
CA MET A 564 -29.77 -12.20 28.02
C MET A 564 -29.69 -11.78 29.49
N VAL A 565 -29.15 -10.59 29.77
CA VAL A 565 -29.01 -10.09 31.16
C VAL A 565 -30.36 -9.65 31.73
N GLU A 566 -31.18 -8.96 30.93
CA GLU A 566 -32.54 -8.57 31.28
C GLU A 566 -33.39 -9.81 31.61
N THR A 567 -33.41 -10.80 30.71
CA THR A 567 -34.10 -12.08 30.94
C THR A 567 -33.59 -12.81 32.19
N ALA A 568 -32.29 -12.79 32.47
CA ALA A 568 -31.74 -13.42 33.67
C ALA A 568 -32.13 -12.69 34.97
N ILE A 569 -32.22 -11.35 34.95
CA ILE A 569 -32.68 -10.54 36.08
C ILE A 569 -34.17 -10.79 36.36
N ASP A 570 -35.02 -10.75 35.32
CA ASP A 570 -36.48 -10.93 35.46
C ASP A 570 -36.86 -12.33 35.98
N ASN A 571 -36.10 -13.35 35.62
CA ASN A 571 -36.29 -14.72 36.14
C ASN A 571 -35.58 -14.96 37.50
N GLY A 572 -34.82 -14.00 38.02
CA GLY A 572 -34.06 -14.14 39.27
C GLY A 572 -32.73 -14.90 39.16
N ASN A 573 -32.37 -15.33 37.94
CA ASN A 573 -31.24 -16.22 37.65
C ASN A 573 -29.97 -15.47 37.20
N LEU A 574 -29.76 -14.23 37.67
CA LEU A 574 -28.58 -13.43 37.31
C LEU A 574 -27.26 -14.18 37.59
N ALA A 575 -27.18 -14.92 38.70
CA ALA A 575 -25.99 -15.68 39.08
C ALA A 575 -25.52 -16.69 38.02
N ASP A 576 -26.46 -17.31 37.27
CA ASP A 576 -26.17 -18.34 36.27
C ASP A 576 -25.47 -17.78 35.01
N ILE A 577 -25.52 -16.45 34.81
CA ILE A 577 -24.96 -15.80 33.62
C ILE A 577 -23.68 -15.01 33.88
N LEU A 578 -23.29 -14.81 35.14
CA LEU A 578 -22.03 -14.17 35.55
C LEU A 578 -20.83 -15.06 35.21
N ASP A 579 -19.65 -14.46 35.09
CA ASP A 579 -18.41 -15.22 34.88
C ASP A 579 -17.95 -15.92 36.18
N PRO A 580 -18.00 -17.27 36.28
CA PRO A 580 -17.56 -17.98 37.47
C PRO A 580 -16.05 -17.85 37.72
N LYS A 581 -15.26 -17.48 36.70
CA LYS A 581 -13.82 -17.26 36.81
C LYS A 581 -13.47 -15.92 37.46
N ALA A 582 -14.46 -15.07 37.79
CA ALA A 582 -14.24 -13.83 38.54
C ALA A 582 -14.27 -14.02 40.07
N GLY A 583 -14.61 -15.24 40.54
CA GLY A 583 -14.76 -15.56 41.96
C GLY A 583 -16.18 -15.33 42.49
N SER A 584 -16.32 -15.28 43.81
CA SER A 584 -17.62 -15.15 44.49
C SER A 584 -18.19 -13.73 44.34
N TRP A 585 -19.11 -13.54 43.39
CA TRP A 585 -19.77 -12.27 43.13
C TRP A 585 -20.67 -11.81 44.29
N PRO A 586 -20.62 -10.53 44.71
CA PRO A 586 -21.56 -9.94 45.66
C PRO A 586 -22.90 -9.68 44.94
N LEU A 587 -23.88 -10.57 45.10
CA LEU A 587 -25.04 -10.64 44.21
C LEU A 587 -25.92 -9.37 44.20
N GLN A 588 -26.07 -8.66 45.32
CA GLN A 588 -26.90 -7.45 45.38
C GLN A 588 -26.23 -6.28 44.64
N GLU A 589 -24.95 -6.07 44.89
CA GLU A 589 -24.10 -5.08 44.24
C GLU A 589 -23.96 -5.39 42.74
N THR A 590 -23.88 -6.66 42.39
CA THR A 590 -23.84 -7.16 41.00
C THR A 590 -25.17 -6.93 40.28
N LEU A 591 -26.30 -7.05 40.97
CA LEU A 591 -27.63 -6.73 40.44
C LEU A 591 -27.81 -5.22 40.24
N ASP A 592 -27.31 -4.39 41.15
CA ASP A 592 -27.33 -2.93 41.03
C ASP A 592 -26.53 -2.46 39.79
N ILE A 593 -25.28 -2.93 39.61
CA ILE A 593 -24.47 -2.58 38.42
C ILE A 593 -25.02 -3.17 37.11
N ALA A 594 -25.63 -4.36 37.14
CA ALA A 594 -26.26 -4.94 35.95
C ALA A 594 -27.47 -4.09 35.49
N ARG A 595 -28.30 -3.62 36.43
CA ARG A 595 -29.41 -2.69 36.15
C ARG A 595 -28.90 -1.33 35.65
N LEU A 596 -27.83 -0.80 36.23
CA LEU A 596 -27.19 0.43 35.76
C LEU A 596 -26.70 0.28 34.31
N ALA A 597 -26.03 -0.83 34.01
CA ALA A 597 -25.51 -1.14 32.68
C ALA A 597 -26.62 -1.32 31.62
N LEU A 598 -27.73 -1.99 31.96
CA LEU A 598 -28.92 -2.06 31.10
C LEU A 598 -29.51 -0.67 30.83
N SER A 599 -29.67 0.17 31.87
CA SER A 599 -30.16 1.55 31.68
C SER A 599 -29.22 2.40 30.82
N CYS A 600 -27.91 2.16 30.87
CA CYS A 600 -26.94 2.80 29.98
C CYS A 600 -27.08 2.30 28.53
N ALA A 601 -27.38 1.02 28.33
CA ALA A 601 -27.58 0.37 27.04
C ALA A 601 -28.99 0.60 26.42
N GLU A 602 -29.81 1.50 26.97
CA GLU A 602 -31.17 1.78 26.48
C GLU A 602 -31.22 2.21 25.00
N LEU A 603 -32.29 1.84 24.30
CA LEU A 603 -32.43 2.05 22.85
C LEU A 603 -32.74 3.50 22.46
N ARG A 604 -33.13 4.34 23.41
CA ARG A 604 -33.39 5.78 23.21
C ARG A 604 -32.44 6.60 24.10
N ARG A 605 -31.66 7.51 23.50
CA ARG A 605 -30.62 8.30 24.19
C ARG A 605 -31.13 9.16 25.36
N LYS A 606 -32.43 9.43 25.38
CA LYS A 606 -33.15 10.22 26.41
C LYS A 606 -33.54 9.43 27.65
N ASP A 607 -33.56 8.09 27.59
CA ASP A 607 -33.87 7.24 28.75
C ASP A 607 -32.58 6.80 29.48
N ARG A 608 -31.45 6.78 28.76
CA ARG A 608 -30.12 6.55 29.34
C ARG A 608 -29.83 7.55 30.47
N PRO A 609 -29.28 7.12 31.62
CA PRO A 609 -28.91 8.02 32.72
C PRO A 609 -27.87 9.06 32.28
N ASP A 610 -27.61 10.05 33.12
CA ASP A 610 -26.43 10.90 32.94
C ASP A 610 -25.17 10.23 33.52
N LEU A 611 -24.07 10.32 32.78
CA LEU A 611 -22.81 9.66 33.13
C LEU A 611 -22.19 10.26 34.40
N LYS A 612 -22.30 11.57 34.57
CA LYS A 612 -21.70 12.31 35.69
C LYS A 612 -22.65 12.35 36.88
N ASP A 613 -23.91 12.68 36.65
CA ASP A 613 -24.84 12.98 37.74
C ASP A 613 -25.56 11.73 38.30
N HIS A 614 -25.45 10.57 37.64
CA HIS A 614 -26.09 9.33 38.09
C HIS A 614 -25.19 8.08 38.02
N VAL A 615 -24.53 7.83 36.88
CA VAL A 615 -23.73 6.61 36.69
C VAL A 615 -22.49 6.61 37.59
N LEU A 616 -21.70 7.69 37.58
CA LEU A 616 -20.48 7.78 38.38
C LEU A 616 -20.70 7.62 39.90
N PRO A 617 -21.64 8.35 40.54
CA PRO A 617 -21.90 8.18 41.98
C PRO A 617 -22.31 6.75 42.38
N MET A 618 -23.07 6.06 41.51
CA MET A 618 -23.44 4.66 41.78
C MET A 618 -22.24 3.72 41.67
N LEU A 619 -21.38 3.92 40.67
CA LEU A 619 -20.14 3.14 40.50
C LEU A 619 -19.11 3.43 41.60
N GLU A 620 -19.05 4.66 42.12
CA GLU A 620 -18.15 5.04 43.21
C GLU A 620 -18.50 4.31 44.51
N ARG A 621 -19.78 4.30 44.89
CA ARG A 621 -20.30 3.47 46.01
C ARG A 621 -19.98 1.98 45.83
N LEU A 622 -20.09 1.45 44.61
CA LEU A 622 -19.81 0.04 44.33
C LEU A 622 -18.31 -0.28 44.29
N LYS A 623 -17.48 0.71 43.94
CA LYS A 623 -16.02 0.64 44.05
C LYS A 623 -15.57 0.58 45.52
N GLU A 624 -16.21 1.28 46.46
CA GLU A 624 -15.87 1.15 47.89
C GLU A 624 -16.00 -0.30 48.39
N VAL A 625 -17.04 -1.01 47.95
CA VAL A 625 -17.23 -2.45 48.26
C VAL A 625 -16.15 -3.31 47.60
N ALA A 626 -15.78 -3.00 46.36
CA ALA A 626 -14.70 -3.67 45.64
C ALA A 626 -13.32 -3.45 46.28
N ASP A 627 -13.01 -2.22 46.69
CA ASP A 627 -11.76 -1.88 47.37
C ASP A 627 -11.67 -2.59 48.72
N GLY A 628 -12.77 -2.70 49.49
CA GLY A 628 -12.82 -3.49 50.73
C GLY A 628 -12.54 -5.00 50.51
N ALA A 629 -13.06 -5.56 49.42
CA ALA A 629 -12.76 -6.94 49.02
C ALA A 629 -11.30 -7.10 48.55
N ALA A 630 -10.76 -6.13 47.82
CA ALA A 630 -9.38 -6.13 47.34
C ALA A 630 -8.36 -6.10 48.50
N HIS A 631 -8.60 -5.26 49.52
CA HIS A 631 -7.77 -5.24 50.74
C HIS A 631 -7.81 -6.59 51.48
N SER A 632 -8.99 -7.19 51.59
CA SER A 632 -9.17 -8.51 52.21
C SER A 632 -8.40 -9.61 51.45
N ALA A 633 -8.49 -9.62 50.11
CA ALA A 633 -7.76 -10.56 49.26
C ALA A 633 -6.24 -10.32 49.28
N SER A 634 -5.79 -9.07 49.43
CA SER A 634 -4.39 -8.71 49.58
C SER A 634 -3.79 -9.26 50.89
N ILE A 635 -4.51 -9.09 52.02
CA ILE A 635 -4.10 -9.63 53.33
C ILE A 635 -3.96 -11.16 53.28
N VAL A 636 -4.91 -11.87 52.64
CA VAL A 636 -4.84 -13.33 52.47
C VAL A 636 -3.62 -13.74 51.62
N ASN A 637 -3.30 -13.00 50.55
CA ASN A 637 -2.10 -13.26 49.74
C ASN A 637 -0.78 -12.88 50.43
N LEU A 638 -0.81 -11.95 51.39
CA LEU A 638 0.37 -11.62 52.19
C LEU A 638 0.64 -12.66 53.27
N LYS A 639 -0.42 -13.29 53.84
CA LYS A 639 -0.28 -14.48 54.70
C LYS A 639 0.19 -15.72 53.93
N SER A 640 -0.20 -15.91 52.67
CA SER A 640 0.11 -17.15 51.93
C SER A 640 1.56 -17.29 51.45
N ARG A 641 2.41 -16.26 51.57
CA ARG A 641 3.85 -16.35 51.32
C ARG A 641 4.66 -16.12 52.60
N PRO A 642 5.54 -17.05 53.00
CA PRO A 642 6.48 -16.81 54.09
C PRO A 642 7.47 -15.70 53.71
N PRO A 643 7.70 -14.69 54.57
CA PRO A 643 8.83 -13.78 54.47
C PRO A 643 10.15 -14.51 54.31
N ASN A 644 11.04 -14.03 53.43
CA ASN A 644 12.31 -14.70 53.10
C ASN A 644 13.20 -15.02 54.32
N HIS A 645 13.08 -14.26 55.41
CA HIS A 645 13.85 -14.47 56.65
C HIS A 645 13.29 -15.59 57.55
N PHE A 646 12.14 -16.18 57.21
CA PHE A 646 11.62 -17.40 57.82
C PHE A 646 12.13 -18.66 57.13
N ILE A 647 12.69 -18.55 55.93
CA ILE A 647 13.17 -19.68 55.13
C ILE A 647 14.56 -20.12 55.59
N CYS A 648 14.72 -21.42 55.88
CA CYS A 648 16.00 -22.02 56.18
C CYS A 648 16.88 -22.05 54.91
N PRO A 649 18.12 -21.51 54.94
CA PRO A 649 18.99 -21.57 53.77
C PRO A 649 19.39 -22.99 53.32
N ILE A 650 19.33 -23.98 54.22
CA ILE A 650 19.64 -25.39 53.90
C ILE A 650 18.42 -26.11 53.32
N LEU A 651 17.24 -25.97 53.94
CA LEU A 651 16.02 -26.69 53.52
C LEU A 651 15.27 -26.02 52.37
N GLN A 652 15.45 -24.70 52.19
CA GLN A 652 14.65 -23.85 51.29
C GLN A 652 13.14 -23.84 51.62
N ASP A 653 12.80 -24.16 52.86
CA ASP A 653 11.44 -24.13 53.44
C ASP A 653 11.45 -23.40 54.79
N VAL A 654 10.26 -23.11 55.35
CA VAL A 654 10.08 -22.39 56.62
C VAL A 654 10.72 -23.15 57.79
N MET A 655 11.51 -22.45 58.61
CA MET A 655 12.12 -23.01 59.83
C MET A 655 11.04 -23.41 60.86
N ASP A 656 11.21 -24.58 61.49
CA ASP A 656 10.36 -25.04 62.60
C ASP A 656 11.05 -24.83 63.96
N ASP A 657 12.38 -24.98 64.03
CA ASP A 657 13.21 -24.56 65.17
C ASP A 657 14.40 -23.70 64.68
N PRO A 658 14.22 -22.38 64.52
CA PRO A 658 15.27 -21.50 64.04
C PRO A 658 16.38 -21.30 65.08
N CYS A 659 17.62 -21.54 64.70
CA CYS A 659 18.81 -21.30 65.53
C CYS A 659 19.95 -20.64 64.74
N VAL A 660 20.74 -19.81 65.42
CA VAL A 660 21.88 -19.08 64.87
C VAL A 660 23.15 -19.91 65.03
N ALA A 661 23.90 -20.07 63.94
CA ALA A 661 25.20 -20.75 63.94
C ALA A 661 26.37 -19.76 64.06
N ALA A 662 27.60 -20.28 64.16
CA ALA A 662 28.81 -19.49 64.39
C ALA A 662 29.23 -18.58 63.22
N ASP A 663 28.53 -18.63 62.08
CA ASP A 663 28.66 -17.70 60.96
C ASP A 663 27.69 -16.50 61.04
N GLY A 664 26.82 -16.46 62.05
CA GLY A 664 25.81 -15.42 62.25
C GLY A 664 24.52 -15.62 61.45
N TYR A 665 24.41 -16.68 60.63
CA TYR A 665 23.18 -17.00 59.89
C TYR A 665 22.23 -17.85 60.75
N THR A 666 20.93 -17.73 60.49
CA THR A 666 19.89 -18.56 61.13
C THR A 666 19.48 -19.70 60.21
N TYR A 667 19.33 -20.89 60.77
CA TYR A 667 18.98 -22.13 60.08
C TYR A 667 17.95 -22.92 60.92
N ASP A 668 17.23 -23.88 60.32
CA ASP A 668 16.49 -24.86 61.10
C ASP A 668 17.48 -25.78 61.83
N ARG A 669 17.24 -26.03 63.13
CA ARG A 669 18.08 -26.85 64.00
C ARG A 669 18.45 -28.19 63.36
N ASN A 670 17.46 -28.95 62.90
CA ASN A 670 17.68 -30.31 62.41
C ASN A 670 18.54 -30.30 61.15
N ALA A 671 18.38 -29.27 60.32
CA ALA A 671 19.14 -29.09 59.09
C ALA A 671 20.60 -28.71 59.34
N ILE A 672 20.86 -27.77 60.27
CA ILE A 672 22.23 -27.34 60.58
C ILE A 672 22.97 -28.35 61.46
N GLU A 673 22.30 -29.04 62.40
CA GLU A 673 22.92 -30.09 63.20
C GLU A 673 23.40 -31.24 62.31
N LYS A 674 22.55 -31.74 61.40
CA LYS A 674 22.95 -32.74 60.39
C LYS A 674 24.06 -32.24 59.46
N TRP A 675 23.99 -31.00 58.97
CA TRP A 675 25.06 -30.44 58.16
C TRP A 675 26.40 -30.41 58.91
N LEU A 676 26.38 -30.11 60.22
CA LEU A 676 27.55 -30.05 61.08
C LEU A 676 28.09 -31.43 61.49
N GLU A 677 27.33 -32.52 61.36
CA GLU A 677 27.88 -33.88 61.49
C GLU A 677 28.84 -34.18 60.34
N GLU A 678 28.41 -33.90 59.10
CA GLU A 678 29.17 -34.18 57.87
C GLU A 678 30.22 -33.11 57.53
N ASN A 679 30.00 -31.83 57.92
CA ASN A 679 30.81 -30.69 57.48
C ASN A 679 31.35 -29.82 58.62
N GLY A 680 32.59 -29.35 58.50
CA GLY A 680 33.23 -28.38 59.41
C GLY A 680 33.05 -26.91 59.03
N LYS A 681 32.07 -26.59 58.15
CA LYS A 681 32.00 -25.33 57.41
C LYS A 681 30.60 -24.73 57.35
N SER A 682 30.54 -23.41 57.23
CA SER A 682 29.32 -22.63 57.03
C SER A 682 28.63 -23.03 55.72
N PRO A 683 27.32 -23.39 55.75
CA PRO A 683 26.53 -23.61 54.53
C PRO A 683 26.50 -22.38 53.61
N MET A 684 26.39 -21.18 54.19
CA MET A 684 26.22 -19.92 53.44
C MET A 684 27.53 -19.36 52.87
N THR A 685 28.68 -19.64 53.47
CA THR A 685 29.97 -19.01 53.10
C THR A 685 31.08 -19.99 52.73
N ASN A 686 30.91 -21.30 52.95
CA ASN A 686 31.94 -22.34 52.74
C ASN A 686 33.25 -22.14 53.55
N MET A 687 33.25 -21.19 54.49
CA MET A 687 34.33 -20.94 55.45
C MET A 687 34.24 -21.88 56.66
N ALA A 688 35.38 -22.15 57.30
CA ALA A 688 35.41 -22.95 58.53
C ALA A 688 34.68 -22.21 59.67
N LEU A 689 33.85 -22.92 60.44
CA LEU A 689 33.08 -22.33 61.54
C LEU A 689 33.92 -22.21 62.82
N PRO A 690 33.89 -21.08 63.55
CA PRO A 690 34.62 -20.91 64.80
C PRO A 690 34.28 -21.93 65.90
N HIS A 691 33.01 -22.38 65.94
CA HIS A 691 32.53 -23.45 66.82
C HIS A 691 31.26 -24.10 66.24
N LYS A 692 30.88 -25.27 66.76
CA LYS A 692 29.62 -25.96 66.39
C LYS A 692 28.41 -25.59 67.27
N ASN A 693 28.56 -24.70 68.25
CA ASN A 693 27.47 -24.29 69.13
C ASN A 693 26.37 -23.55 68.34
N LEU A 694 25.10 -23.85 68.64
CA LEU A 694 23.91 -23.25 68.04
C LEU A 694 23.10 -22.52 69.10
N ILE A 695 22.64 -21.30 68.79
CA ILE A 695 21.88 -20.44 69.72
C ILE A 695 20.41 -20.38 69.26
N PRO A 696 19.42 -20.80 70.06
CA PRO A 696 18.00 -20.72 69.67
C PRO A 696 17.56 -19.27 69.37
N ASN A 697 16.86 -19.07 68.25
CA ASN A 697 16.34 -17.76 67.84
C ASN A 697 14.84 -17.64 68.19
N TYR A 698 14.54 -17.56 69.49
CA TYR A 698 13.16 -17.52 69.99
C TYR A 698 12.35 -16.33 69.43
N THR A 699 13.00 -15.20 69.12
CA THR A 699 12.35 -14.04 68.48
C THR A 699 11.83 -14.42 67.09
N LEU A 700 12.64 -15.10 66.29
CA LEU A 700 12.23 -15.56 64.95
C LEU A 700 11.19 -16.67 65.03
N LEU A 701 11.32 -17.60 65.97
CA LEU A 701 10.33 -18.65 66.21
C LEU A 701 8.95 -18.05 66.56
N SER A 702 8.92 -17.02 67.42
CA SER A 702 7.67 -16.32 67.75
C SER A 702 7.03 -15.67 66.53
N ALA A 703 7.82 -15.02 65.67
CA ALA A 703 7.32 -14.39 64.44
C ALA A 703 6.81 -15.43 63.40
N ILE A 704 7.48 -16.59 63.30
CA ILE A 704 7.03 -17.70 62.45
C ILE A 704 5.71 -18.30 62.97
N LEU A 705 5.54 -18.45 64.29
CA LEU A 705 4.31 -18.94 64.89
C LEU A 705 3.15 -17.94 64.74
N GLU A 706 3.41 -16.64 64.88
CA GLU A 706 2.44 -15.58 64.61
C GLU A 706 2.00 -15.55 63.14
N TRP A 707 2.93 -15.79 62.20
CA TRP A 707 2.61 -15.89 60.76
C TRP A 707 1.90 -17.20 60.37
N LYS A 708 2.17 -18.31 61.07
CA LYS A 708 1.45 -19.60 60.92
C LYS A 708 0.02 -19.58 61.52
N SER A 709 -0.40 -18.47 62.14
CA SER A 709 -1.72 -18.24 62.76
C SER A 709 -2.60 -17.30 61.94
#